data_AF-A0A952C2N9-F1
#
_entry.id   AF-A0A952C2N9-F1
#
_cell.length_a   1.000
_cell.length_b   1.000
_cell.length_c   1.000
_cell.angle_alpha   90.00
_cell.angle_beta   90.00
_cell.angle_gamma   90.00
#
_symmetry.space_group_name_H-M   'P 1'
#
loop_
_entity.id
_entity.type
_entity.pdbx_description
1 polymer ?
#
loop_
_entity_poly.entity_id
_entity_poly.type
_entity_poly.pdbx_seq_one_letter_code
_entity_poly.pdbx_strand_id
1 'polypeptide(L)'
;MPDFFAERNFIGTDHSALHQNARLAVHVALFLGDTQDRDGSWPGSHLAQRLRYTCHALEALQLLGAYAFPAVIDRGQHWLINLAEEISDAADEWTTVRLHPSRFKTLAKLRALGDAQVQQELVEACKRVNDQGQLSNIIQDPMLGSIILSDCLLELSNGEVSPALRQEVLERTLPAIETALAQWCEKPNRSEDAPRYIDTIGSASYAFDILLRTGRSQIGSPYCTAVRNEILNTLASAQTMGTVSKDLLYSAIQAGLHFRHDEQVRNVVEAFFDNLRFRYDDNQIQRQDRNDELQPLVLRALLTYGDQEFSAYLEGMLWNNMHERINQDRVRQEKEQRQRFEELIRRRTQIRISQVTELSGGLTDARVFRVDYDLDPYQIHDENGANGPRFSVHSIVVKTGSRARLNDSVQRYMDLRSDVRHYFAQHTQQPEIVETGPFAPAYLILEDLSPQYRTLREIFSEIDRHSLSAEARETIQHCTKTIVQSLFGLYTKTQRRSGDVVGLQISRLYLSRLDRSLIDMCKPGKVGRVKDFLSGFWLRDKRFDSIETYQARLYHHRDMLRPPCLMLMHGDCHGRNIMLDSGHEHMKLIDLDKLDAFGDYIMDFALLIEDMALFRRLFDKEYRHYLRTEQIELPVDRVAIDYPPFVTELGLLFQELLLQHVDAYAQELNDTHYRVRLWLAIALYLLRLVEKESDAPHAIVVYVEAVKLLDALVEYLDRGKALPPIPIEKEHPKPADVAQIVQAGPADAELAEFHQLVMNLQTQSAEPIRYDVRSDGRSIRYFFGREREPFAILDGKRRPPGVLLTCPVTVLEAAPGYVQSIRTAGAFHSVIRPPDNYSLETVRQLLEKAVRHLLN
;
A
#
# COMPACT_ATOMS: atom_id res chain seq x y z
N MET A 1 -19.56 -7.84 27.28
CA MET A 1 -18.81 -8.17 26.05
C MET A 1 -19.78 -8.13 24.89
N PRO A 2 -19.44 -7.53 23.73
CA PRO A 2 -20.25 -7.67 22.53
C PRO A 2 -20.32 -9.15 22.13
N ASP A 3 -21.40 -9.58 21.45
CA ASP A 3 -21.61 -10.93 20.90
C ASP A 3 -20.62 -11.21 19.73
N PHE A 4 -19.32 -11.20 20.02
CA PHE A 4 -18.24 -11.37 19.03
C PHE A 4 -18.26 -12.75 18.36
N PHE A 5 -18.90 -13.72 19.03
CA PHE A 5 -18.96 -15.13 18.64
C PHE A 5 -20.33 -15.55 18.08
N ALA A 6 -21.15 -14.59 17.65
CA ALA A 6 -22.44 -14.89 17.03
C ALA A 6 -22.31 -15.40 15.58
N GLU A 7 -21.17 -15.18 14.91
CA GLU A 7 -20.86 -15.83 13.63
C GLU A 7 -20.55 -17.31 13.84
N ARG A 8 -21.59 -18.13 13.70
CA ARG A 8 -21.50 -19.60 13.62
C ARG A 8 -21.51 -19.96 12.14
N ASN A 9 -20.51 -20.70 11.66
CA ASN A 9 -20.37 -21.34 10.33
C ASN A 9 -18.88 -21.62 9.99
N PHE A 10 -18.08 -22.13 10.94
CA PHE A 10 -16.73 -22.64 10.66
C PHE A 10 -16.77 -24.02 9.99
N ILE A 11 -17.90 -24.73 10.08
CA ILE A 11 -18.24 -25.96 9.37
C ILE A 11 -19.34 -25.64 8.37
N GLY A 12 -18.96 -25.54 7.09
CA GLY A 12 -19.89 -25.41 5.97
C GLY A 12 -19.57 -26.44 4.90
N THR A 13 -20.59 -27.11 4.35
CA THR A 13 -20.41 -28.13 3.30
C THR A 13 -19.88 -27.55 1.98
N ASP A 14 -19.99 -26.24 1.80
CA ASP A 14 -19.70 -25.55 0.53
C ASP A 14 -18.31 -24.90 0.48
N HIS A 15 -17.49 -25.09 1.52
CA HIS A 15 -16.17 -24.48 1.63
C HIS A 15 -15.07 -25.52 1.87
N SER A 16 -13.91 -25.32 1.25
CA SER A 16 -12.73 -26.18 1.48
C SER A 16 -12.25 -26.08 2.94
N ALA A 17 -11.62 -27.14 3.46
CA ALA A 17 -11.04 -27.14 4.81
C ALA A 17 -10.02 -25.99 5.00
N LEU A 18 -9.29 -25.65 3.94
CA LEU A 18 -8.37 -24.52 3.90
C LEU A 18 -9.10 -23.19 4.17
N HIS A 19 -10.20 -22.94 3.47
CA HIS A 19 -11.02 -21.74 3.64
C HIS A 19 -11.63 -21.66 5.04
N GLN A 20 -12.12 -22.78 5.57
CA GLN A 20 -12.67 -22.86 6.92
C GLN A 20 -11.61 -22.56 8.00
N ASN A 21 -10.39 -23.09 7.83
CA ASN A 21 -9.26 -22.78 8.71
C ASN A 21 -8.88 -21.29 8.65
N ALA A 22 -8.89 -20.69 7.45
CA ALA A 22 -8.61 -19.27 7.28
C ALA A 22 -9.65 -18.41 8.01
N ARG A 23 -10.94 -18.75 7.92
CA ARG A 23 -12.02 -18.08 8.67
C ARG A 23 -11.82 -18.14 10.18
N LEU A 24 -11.46 -19.32 10.70
CA LEU A 24 -11.16 -19.47 12.12
C LEU A 24 -9.94 -18.62 12.53
N ALA A 25 -8.89 -18.59 11.70
CA ALA A 25 -7.71 -17.76 11.96
C ALA A 25 -8.04 -16.25 11.99
N VAL A 26 -8.83 -15.75 11.03
CA VAL A 26 -9.33 -14.35 11.03
C VAL A 26 -10.08 -14.05 12.32
N HIS A 27 -10.99 -14.94 12.69
CA HIS A 27 -11.84 -14.79 13.87
C HIS A 27 -11.01 -14.66 15.15
N VAL A 28 -10.02 -15.56 15.33
CA VAL A 28 -9.12 -15.51 16.49
C VAL A 28 -8.21 -14.28 16.45
N ALA A 29 -7.70 -13.90 15.28
CA ALA A 29 -6.85 -12.70 15.15
C ALA A 29 -7.57 -11.41 15.53
N LEU A 30 -8.82 -11.25 15.07
CA LEU A 30 -9.65 -10.10 15.44
C LEU A 30 -10.01 -10.10 16.94
N PHE A 31 -10.30 -11.28 17.50
CA PHE A 31 -10.52 -11.43 18.94
C PHE A 31 -9.31 -10.95 19.75
N LEU A 32 -8.09 -11.34 19.36
CA LEU A 32 -6.87 -10.86 20.01
C LEU A 32 -6.72 -9.35 19.88
N GLY A 33 -7.01 -8.77 18.71
CA GLY A 33 -6.97 -7.32 18.50
C GLY A 33 -7.93 -6.55 19.40
N ASP A 34 -9.15 -7.07 19.62
CA ASP A 34 -10.20 -6.38 20.37
C ASP A 34 -10.14 -6.59 21.89
N THR A 35 -9.42 -7.62 22.35
CA THR A 35 -9.29 -7.99 23.77
C THR A 35 -8.00 -7.50 24.42
N GLN A 36 -7.14 -6.82 23.66
CA GLN A 36 -5.95 -6.17 24.21
C GLN A 36 -6.37 -5.01 25.12
N ASP A 37 -5.83 -4.99 26.34
CA ASP A 37 -6.01 -3.89 27.28
C ASP A 37 -5.32 -2.61 26.76
N ARG A 38 -5.72 -1.46 27.33
CA ARG A 38 -5.20 -0.15 26.91
C ARG A 38 -3.70 0.02 27.12
N ASP A 39 -3.13 -0.71 28.09
CA ASP A 39 -1.70 -0.74 28.39
C ASP A 39 -0.90 -1.58 27.37
N GLY A 40 -1.58 -2.32 26.49
CA GLY A 40 -0.97 -3.19 25.49
C GLY A 40 -0.85 -4.65 25.91
N SER A 41 -1.22 -4.99 27.14
CA SER A 41 -1.23 -6.36 27.65
C SER A 41 -2.52 -7.11 27.30
N TRP A 42 -2.51 -8.44 27.40
CA TRP A 42 -3.73 -9.24 27.36
C TRP A 42 -4.10 -9.72 28.77
N PRO A 43 -5.39 -9.67 29.16
CA PRO A 43 -5.82 -9.96 30.51
C PRO A 43 -5.47 -11.41 30.91
N GLY A 44 -5.09 -11.59 32.17
CA GLY A 44 -4.79 -12.90 32.75
C GLY A 44 -5.01 -12.87 34.27
N SER A 45 -5.16 -14.04 34.90
CA SER A 45 -5.52 -14.14 36.32
C SER A 45 -4.42 -13.65 37.27
N HIS A 46 -3.16 -13.68 36.82
CA HIS A 46 -2.01 -13.12 37.50
C HIS A 46 -0.98 -12.62 36.47
N LEU A 47 0.04 -11.92 36.95
CA LEU A 47 0.98 -11.17 36.12
C LEU A 47 1.84 -12.08 35.22
N ALA A 48 2.35 -13.20 35.75
CA ALA A 48 3.07 -14.17 34.93
C ALA A 48 2.18 -14.79 33.82
N GLN A 49 0.88 -14.98 34.07
CA GLN A 49 -0.05 -15.44 33.04
C GLN A 49 -0.28 -14.38 31.96
N ARG A 50 -0.50 -13.12 32.37
CA ARG A 50 -0.61 -11.96 31.48
C ARG A 50 0.62 -11.81 30.57
N LEU A 51 1.81 -11.99 31.13
CA LEU A 51 3.06 -11.97 30.37
C LEU A 51 3.08 -13.07 29.31
N ARG A 52 2.80 -14.32 29.69
CA ARG A 52 2.80 -15.45 28.74
C ARG A 52 1.75 -15.27 27.66
N TYR A 53 0.53 -14.84 28.02
CA TYR A 53 -0.52 -14.57 27.04
C TYR A 53 -0.05 -13.47 26.06
N THR A 54 0.41 -12.33 26.57
CA THR A 54 0.91 -11.24 25.73
C THR A 54 2.03 -11.70 24.78
N CYS A 55 2.99 -12.48 25.29
CA CYS A 55 4.05 -13.07 24.46
C CYS A 55 3.49 -13.98 23.36
N HIS A 56 2.55 -14.87 23.69
CA HIS A 56 1.96 -15.77 22.72
C HIS A 56 1.11 -15.03 21.67
N ALA A 57 0.32 -14.03 22.09
CA ALA A 57 -0.49 -13.21 21.20
C ALA A 57 0.38 -12.44 20.20
N LEU A 58 1.44 -11.79 20.68
CA LEU A 58 2.39 -11.08 19.83
C LEU A 58 3.11 -12.01 18.86
N GLU A 59 3.57 -13.18 19.32
CA GLU A 59 4.18 -14.17 18.43
C GLU A 59 3.19 -14.68 17.36
N ALA A 60 1.92 -14.86 17.70
CA ALA A 60 0.87 -15.27 16.76
C ALA A 60 0.57 -14.18 15.72
N LEU A 61 0.42 -12.94 16.17
CA LEU A 61 0.15 -11.78 15.31
C LEU A 61 1.35 -11.44 14.41
N GLN A 62 2.57 -11.66 14.88
CA GLN A 62 3.77 -11.49 14.06
C GLN A 62 3.85 -12.51 12.93
N LEU A 63 3.42 -13.75 13.16
CA LEU A 63 3.36 -14.80 12.13
C LEU A 63 2.35 -14.49 11.01
N LEU A 64 1.33 -13.68 11.27
CA LEU A 64 0.38 -13.18 10.26
C LEU A 64 1.00 -12.16 9.28
N GLY A 65 2.22 -11.70 9.54
CA GLY A 65 2.79 -10.53 8.89
C GLY A 65 2.26 -9.26 9.55
N ALA A 66 3.17 -8.45 10.10
CA ALA A 66 2.88 -7.27 10.94
C ALA A 66 1.93 -6.21 10.33
N TYR A 67 1.52 -6.35 9.07
CA TYR A 67 0.72 -5.40 8.32
C TYR A 67 -0.74 -5.30 8.76
N ALA A 68 -1.35 -6.38 9.27
CA ALA A 68 -2.78 -6.36 9.64
C ALA A 68 -3.04 -5.75 11.02
N PHE A 69 -2.06 -5.78 11.93
CA PHE A 69 -2.23 -5.35 13.33
C PHE A 69 -1.04 -4.52 13.89
N PRO A 70 -0.49 -3.54 13.15
CA PRO A 70 0.73 -2.84 13.58
C PRO A 70 0.55 -2.13 14.92
N ALA A 71 -0.57 -1.42 15.13
CA ALA A 71 -0.83 -0.71 16.38
C ALA A 71 -1.02 -1.65 17.59
N VAL A 72 -1.54 -2.86 17.38
CA VAL A 72 -1.72 -3.86 18.45
C VAL A 72 -0.37 -4.45 18.84
N ILE A 73 0.46 -4.78 17.84
CA ILE A 73 1.82 -5.28 18.04
C ILE A 73 2.68 -4.23 18.75
N ASP A 74 2.65 -2.98 18.29
CA ASP A 74 3.42 -1.87 18.85
C ASP A 74 3.08 -1.65 20.34
N ARG A 75 1.79 -1.67 20.71
CA ARG A 75 1.38 -1.53 22.11
C ARG A 75 1.86 -2.69 22.98
N GLY A 76 1.74 -3.93 22.52
CA GLY A 76 2.20 -5.08 23.29
C GLY A 76 3.72 -5.14 23.39
N GLN A 77 4.43 -4.74 22.33
CA GLN A 77 5.88 -4.57 22.36
C GLN A 77 6.30 -3.50 23.38
N HIS A 78 5.63 -2.34 23.36
CA HIS A 78 5.86 -1.27 24.33
C HIS A 78 5.64 -1.76 25.77
N TRP A 79 4.57 -2.52 26.00
CA TRP A 79 4.30 -3.13 27.30
C TRP A 79 5.42 -4.09 27.74
N LEU A 80 5.90 -4.97 26.85
CA LEU A 80 7.01 -5.88 27.16
C LEU A 80 8.32 -5.14 27.45
N ILE A 81 8.60 -4.02 26.79
CA ILE A 81 9.81 -3.22 27.06
C ILE A 81 9.70 -2.58 28.45
N ASN A 82 8.58 -1.91 28.75
CA ASN A 82 8.38 -1.14 29.97
C ASN A 82 7.83 -1.97 31.16
N LEU A 83 7.81 -3.29 31.05
CA LEU A 83 7.29 -4.18 32.09
C LEU A 83 7.95 -3.93 33.46
N ALA A 84 9.24 -3.61 33.45
CA ALA A 84 10.03 -3.27 34.64
C ALA A 84 9.79 -1.83 35.17
N GLU A 85 8.88 -1.05 34.58
CA GLU A 85 8.43 0.22 35.16
C GLU A 85 7.00 0.11 35.71
N GLU A 86 6.24 -0.85 35.20
CA GLU A 86 4.81 -1.03 35.52
C GLU A 86 4.55 -1.88 36.76
N ILE A 87 5.52 -2.70 37.18
CA ILE A 87 5.38 -3.59 38.35
C ILE A 87 6.21 -3.01 39.52
N SER A 88 5.65 -3.03 40.73
CA SER A 88 6.35 -2.58 41.93
C SER A 88 7.45 -3.56 42.34
N ASP A 89 8.65 -3.04 42.66
CA ASP A 89 9.79 -3.81 43.22
C ASP A 89 9.41 -4.63 44.47
N ALA A 90 8.33 -4.26 45.17
CA ALA A 90 7.84 -4.92 46.37
C ALA A 90 6.96 -6.17 46.10
N ALA A 91 6.69 -6.52 44.84
CA ALA A 91 5.90 -7.69 44.48
C ALA A 91 6.74 -8.98 44.51
N ASP A 92 6.23 -10.04 45.12
CA ASP A 92 6.91 -11.35 45.21
C ASP A 92 7.23 -11.98 43.83
N GLU A 93 6.50 -11.59 42.78
CA GLU A 93 6.69 -12.06 41.39
C GLU A 93 7.58 -11.15 40.53
N TRP A 94 8.15 -10.07 41.08
CA TRP A 94 8.90 -9.08 40.31
C TRP A 94 10.06 -9.68 39.51
N THR A 95 10.90 -10.48 40.17
CA THR A 95 12.07 -11.08 39.51
C THR A 95 11.69 -12.14 38.48
N THR A 96 10.62 -12.90 38.75
CA THR A 96 10.17 -14.01 37.88
C THR A 96 9.53 -13.50 36.59
N VAL A 97 8.85 -12.34 36.65
CA VAL A 97 8.22 -11.67 35.49
C VAL A 97 9.23 -10.83 34.71
N ARG A 98 10.05 -10.02 35.40
CA ARG A 98 11.07 -9.17 34.77
C ARG A 98 12.07 -9.99 33.96
N LEU A 99 12.58 -11.08 34.52
CA LEU A 99 13.59 -11.93 33.88
C LEU A 99 13.02 -13.11 33.10
N HIS A 100 11.70 -13.15 32.86
CA HIS A 100 11.06 -14.29 32.24
C HIS A 100 11.58 -14.52 30.80
N PRO A 101 12.05 -15.72 30.43
CA PRO A 101 12.71 -15.95 29.15
C PRO A 101 11.79 -15.74 27.94
N SER A 102 10.48 -15.99 28.07
CA SER A 102 9.51 -15.71 26.99
C SER A 102 9.45 -14.24 26.57
N ARG A 103 9.67 -13.30 27.50
CA ARG A 103 9.70 -11.86 27.20
C ARG A 103 10.80 -11.55 26.19
N PHE A 104 12.02 -12.00 26.48
CA PHE A 104 13.18 -11.76 25.64
C PHE A 104 13.06 -12.49 24.30
N LYS A 105 12.55 -13.72 24.31
CA LYS A 105 12.28 -14.47 23.07
C LYS A 105 11.32 -13.71 22.16
N THR A 106 10.19 -13.24 22.69
CA THR A 106 9.20 -12.51 21.88
C THR A 106 9.79 -11.20 21.36
N LEU A 107 10.52 -10.44 22.19
CA LEU A 107 11.20 -9.22 21.75
C LEU A 107 12.28 -9.49 20.69
N ALA A 108 13.01 -10.62 20.76
CA ALA A 108 13.95 -11.03 19.72
C ALA A 108 13.24 -11.24 18.38
N LYS A 109 12.12 -11.99 18.40
CA LYS A 109 11.31 -12.27 17.21
C LYS A 109 10.70 -11.01 16.59
N LEU A 110 10.34 -10.03 17.42
CA LEU A 110 9.85 -8.72 16.99
C LEU A 110 10.97 -7.76 16.57
N ARG A 111 12.25 -8.15 16.71
CA ARG A 111 13.44 -7.29 16.49
C ARG A 111 13.42 -6.02 17.36
N ALA A 112 12.95 -6.17 18.59
CA ALA A 112 12.71 -5.11 19.56
C ALA A 112 13.62 -5.18 20.80
N LEU A 113 14.67 -6.01 20.76
CA LEU A 113 15.66 -6.14 21.84
C LEU A 113 16.70 -5.01 21.91
N GLY A 114 16.53 -3.93 21.12
CA GLY A 114 17.47 -2.80 21.07
C GLY A 114 17.51 -1.95 22.34
N ASP A 115 16.56 -2.13 23.27
CA ASP A 115 16.52 -1.40 24.53
C ASP A 115 17.64 -1.83 25.49
N ALA A 116 18.37 -0.85 26.04
CA ALA A 116 19.55 -1.10 26.85
C ALA A 116 19.23 -1.76 28.20
N GLN A 117 18.09 -1.44 28.81
CA GLN A 117 17.66 -2.06 30.06
C GLN A 117 17.27 -3.52 29.81
N VAL A 118 16.47 -3.78 28.78
CA VAL A 118 16.07 -5.15 28.41
C VAL A 118 17.29 -6.03 28.12
N GLN A 119 18.32 -5.50 27.46
CA GLN A 119 19.58 -6.22 27.21
C GLN A 119 20.32 -6.56 28.51
N GLN A 120 20.39 -5.63 29.47
CA GLN A 120 21.00 -5.89 30.78
C GLN A 120 20.24 -6.98 31.55
N GLU A 121 18.91 -6.98 31.45
CA GLU A 121 18.04 -7.99 32.07
C GLU A 121 18.19 -9.36 31.40
N LEU A 122 18.34 -9.42 30.08
CA LEU A 122 18.67 -10.66 29.37
C LEU A 122 20.03 -11.20 29.79
N VAL A 123 21.04 -10.34 29.96
CA VAL A 123 22.35 -10.72 30.48
C VAL A 123 22.24 -11.24 31.92
N GLU A 124 21.40 -10.62 32.74
CA GLU A 124 21.13 -11.11 34.11
C GLU A 124 20.48 -12.50 34.07
N ALA A 125 19.47 -12.71 33.23
CA ALA A 125 18.84 -14.02 33.05
C ALA A 125 19.85 -15.09 32.59
N CYS A 126 20.74 -14.76 31.65
CA CYS A 126 21.82 -15.63 31.21
C CYS A 126 22.75 -16.06 32.36
N LYS A 127 23.05 -15.15 33.29
CA LYS A 127 23.89 -15.45 34.48
C LYS A 127 23.19 -16.34 35.52
N ARG A 128 21.88 -16.56 35.42
CA ARG A 128 21.12 -17.48 36.30
C ARG A 128 21.15 -18.94 35.82
N VAL A 129 21.78 -19.21 34.67
CA VAL A 129 22.05 -20.57 34.19
C VAL A 129 23.16 -21.18 35.04
N ASN A 130 22.83 -22.24 35.76
CA ASN A 130 23.78 -22.94 36.62
C ASN A 130 24.73 -23.85 35.81
N ASP A 131 25.69 -24.49 36.50
CA ASP A 131 26.66 -25.40 35.88
C ASP A 131 26.03 -26.66 35.27
N GLN A 132 24.78 -26.98 35.65
CA GLN A 132 23.99 -28.08 35.06
C GLN A 132 23.21 -27.64 33.81
N GLY A 133 23.39 -26.40 33.35
CA GLY A 133 22.69 -25.86 32.19
C GLY A 133 21.21 -25.54 32.44
N GLN A 134 20.81 -25.34 33.71
CA GLN A 134 19.45 -25.06 34.12
C GLN A 134 19.25 -23.61 34.58
N LEU A 135 18.17 -22.97 34.14
CA LEU A 135 17.78 -21.61 34.51
C LEU A 135 17.14 -21.60 35.90
N SER A 136 17.92 -21.24 36.92
CA SER A 136 17.49 -21.31 38.31
C SER A 136 16.78 -20.03 38.79
N ASN A 137 15.79 -20.18 39.68
CA ASN A 137 15.16 -19.06 40.42
C ASN A 137 14.50 -17.97 39.55
N ILE A 138 13.99 -18.30 38.37
CA ILE A 138 13.20 -17.38 37.50
C ILE A 138 11.83 -17.97 37.19
N ILE A 139 11.76 -19.22 36.71
CA ILE A 139 10.49 -19.90 36.44
C ILE A 139 10.42 -21.23 37.21
N GLN A 140 9.21 -21.75 37.40
CA GLN A 140 8.96 -22.97 38.18
C GLN A 140 9.60 -24.22 37.57
N ASP A 141 9.72 -24.29 36.25
CA ASP A 141 10.39 -25.38 35.52
C ASP A 141 11.73 -24.87 34.96
N PRO A 142 12.86 -25.11 35.65
CA PRO A 142 14.18 -24.64 35.23
C PRO A 142 14.61 -25.14 33.85
N MET A 143 14.19 -26.36 33.47
CA MET A 143 14.56 -26.94 32.19
C MET A 143 13.78 -26.26 31.05
N LEU A 144 12.46 -26.09 31.20
CA LEU A 144 11.66 -25.31 30.25
C LEU A 144 12.19 -23.88 30.10
N GLY A 145 12.65 -23.26 31.20
CA GLY A 145 13.23 -21.92 31.17
C GLY A 145 14.51 -21.88 30.35
N SER A 146 15.32 -22.94 30.44
CA SER A 146 16.56 -23.10 29.66
C SER A 146 16.28 -23.36 28.18
N ILE A 147 15.21 -24.10 27.86
CA ILE A 147 14.75 -24.31 26.48
C ILE A 147 14.32 -22.96 25.86
N ILE A 148 13.47 -22.19 26.54
CA ILE A 148 13.00 -20.89 26.05
C ILE A 148 14.15 -19.88 25.92
N LEU A 149 15.07 -19.86 26.89
CA LEU A 149 16.25 -18.99 26.84
C LEU A 149 17.17 -19.37 25.69
N SER A 150 17.39 -20.67 25.45
CA SER A 150 18.18 -21.15 24.30
C SER A 150 17.53 -20.75 22.99
N ASP A 151 16.19 -20.85 22.88
CA ASP A 151 15.45 -20.37 21.71
C ASP A 151 15.67 -18.88 21.47
N CYS A 152 15.54 -18.05 22.52
CA CYS A 152 15.84 -16.62 22.44
C CYS A 152 17.27 -16.37 21.93
N LEU A 153 18.26 -17.02 22.52
CA LEU A 153 19.67 -16.86 22.14
C LEU A 153 19.96 -17.31 20.71
N LEU A 154 19.22 -18.27 20.16
CA LEU A 154 19.37 -18.70 18.76
C LEU A 154 18.81 -17.66 17.78
N GLU A 155 17.77 -16.93 18.16
CA GLU A 155 17.11 -15.89 17.34
C GLU A 155 17.86 -14.54 17.31
N LEU A 156 18.82 -14.31 18.22
CA LEU A 156 19.51 -13.02 18.34
C LEU A 156 20.35 -12.64 17.11
N SER A 157 20.27 -11.35 16.76
CA SER A 157 21.10 -10.72 15.72
C SER A 157 22.49 -10.35 16.24
N ASN A 158 23.44 -10.08 15.34
CA ASN A 158 24.81 -9.70 15.73
C ASN A 158 24.80 -8.36 16.49
N GLY A 159 25.09 -8.39 17.80
CA GLY A 159 25.29 -7.19 18.64
C GLY A 159 24.39 -7.07 19.87
N GLU A 160 23.33 -7.87 20.00
CA GLU A 160 22.36 -7.77 21.12
C GLU A 160 22.88 -8.36 22.43
N VAL A 161 23.71 -9.41 22.34
CA VAL A 161 24.41 -10.02 23.48
C VAL A 161 25.85 -10.31 23.06
N SER A 162 26.80 -10.23 23.99
CA SER A 162 28.18 -10.62 23.74
C SER A 162 28.25 -12.04 23.17
N PRO A 163 28.91 -12.26 22.01
CA PRO A 163 29.06 -13.58 21.42
C PRO A 163 29.63 -14.62 22.39
N ALA A 164 30.55 -14.20 23.28
CA ALA A 164 31.14 -15.07 24.29
C ALA A 164 30.11 -15.56 25.31
N LEU A 165 29.25 -14.66 25.82
CA LEU A 165 28.21 -15.02 26.79
C LEU A 165 27.14 -15.90 26.14
N ARG A 166 26.73 -15.58 24.91
CA ARG A 166 25.80 -16.38 24.12
C ARG A 166 26.32 -17.81 23.95
N GLN A 167 27.59 -17.95 23.56
CA GLN A 167 28.23 -19.25 23.37
C GLN A 167 28.35 -20.02 24.68
N GLU A 168 28.81 -19.37 25.76
CA GLU A 168 28.95 -19.98 27.10
C GLU A 168 27.61 -20.57 27.59
N VAL A 169 26.52 -19.82 27.45
CA VAL A 169 25.19 -20.29 27.89
C VAL A 169 24.73 -21.48 27.03
N LEU A 170 24.84 -21.38 25.70
CA LEU A 170 24.42 -22.46 24.79
C LEU A 170 25.25 -23.74 24.97
N GLU A 171 26.54 -23.62 25.28
CA GLU A 171 27.41 -24.76 25.57
C GLU A 171 27.00 -25.52 26.85
N ARG A 172 26.33 -24.84 27.80
CA ARG A 172 25.79 -25.47 29.01
C ARG A 172 24.36 -25.98 28.82
N THR A 173 23.49 -25.18 28.21
CA THR A 173 22.05 -25.50 28.12
C THR A 173 21.76 -26.59 27.10
N LEU A 174 22.40 -26.59 25.93
CA LEU A 174 22.09 -27.56 24.86
C LEU A 174 22.37 -29.02 25.28
N PRO A 175 23.52 -29.37 25.91
CA PRO A 175 23.73 -30.72 26.43
C PRO A 175 22.74 -31.13 27.52
N ALA A 176 22.31 -30.18 28.36
CA ALA A 176 21.33 -30.42 29.41
C ALA A 176 19.94 -30.75 28.82
N ILE A 177 19.52 -29.99 27.80
CA ILE A 177 18.29 -30.22 27.04
C ILE A 177 18.32 -31.58 26.34
N GLU A 178 19.45 -31.93 25.72
CA GLU A 178 19.67 -33.22 25.06
C GLU A 178 19.56 -34.39 26.05
N THR A 179 20.21 -34.28 27.21
CA THR A 179 20.14 -35.28 28.27
C THR A 179 18.72 -35.44 28.81
N ALA A 180 18.02 -34.33 29.04
CA ALA A 180 16.65 -34.35 29.55
C ALA A 180 15.68 -34.99 28.54
N LEU A 181 15.83 -34.70 27.25
CA LEU A 181 15.03 -35.33 26.20
C LEU A 181 15.32 -36.83 26.09
N ALA A 182 16.60 -37.24 26.15
CA ALA A 182 16.98 -38.65 26.14
C ALA A 182 16.33 -39.42 27.30
N GLN A 183 16.39 -38.87 28.51
CA GLN A 183 15.74 -39.45 29.69
C GLN A 183 14.22 -39.56 29.54
N TRP A 184 13.59 -38.59 28.85
CA TRP A 184 12.17 -38.62 28.57
C TRP A 184 11.80 -39.74 27.57
N CYS A 185 12.60 -39.91 26.50
CA CYS A 185 12.38 -40.93 25.47
C CYS A 185 12.55 -42.39 25.97
N GLU A 186 13.30 -42.62 27.05
CA GLU A 186 13.60 -43.96 27.58
C GLU A 186 12.45 -44.62 28.40
N LYS A 187 11.24 -44.05 28.47
CA LYS A 187 10.17 -44.56 29.34
C LYS A 187 9.52 -45.85 28.78
N PRO A 188 9.81 -47.00 29.42
CA PRO A 188 8.80 -47.59 30.32
C PRO A 188 9.30 -48.07 31.70
N ASN A 189 10.58 -47.92 32.08
CA ASN A 189 11.15 -48.67 33.23
C ASN A 189 11.79 -47.85 34.38
N ARG A 190 11.40 -46.60 34.64
CA ARG A 190 12.00 -45.81 35.75
C ARG A 190 11.08 -45.71 36.97
N SER A 191 11.66 -45.84 38.17
CA SER A 191 10.98 -45.67 39.46
C SER A 191 10.38 -44.27 39.59
N GLU A 192 9.26 -44.15 40.33
CA GLU A 192 8.56 -42.88 40.59
C GLU A 192 9.46 -41.80 41.23
N ASP A 193 10.59 -42.20 41.84
CA ASP A 193 11.51 -41.33 42.56
C ASP A 193 12.58 -40.60 41.70
N ALA A 194 12.70 -40.88 40.41
CA ALA A 194 13.68 -40.18 39.56
C ALA A 194 13.16 -38.79 39.15
N PRO A 195 13.91 -37.69 39.39
CA PRO A 195 13.47 -36.35 39.00
C PRO A 195 13.32 -36.29 37.48
N ARG A 196 12.12 -35.89 37.02
CA ARG A 196 11.83 -35.68 35.61
C ARG A 196 12.06 -34.20 35.30
N TYR A 197 12.99 -33.94 34.39
CA TYR A 197 13.28 -32.57 33.94
C TYR A 197 12.38 -32.13 32.78
N ILE A 198 11.74 -33.09 32.09
CA ILE A 198 10.73 -32.85 31.06
C ILE A 198 9.55 -33.76 31.40
N ASP A 199 8.37 -33.16 31.62
CA ASP A 199 7.19 -33.88 32.10
C ASP A 199 6.05 -33.96 31.08
N THR A 200 6.02 -33.05 30.10
CA THR A 200 4.96 -32.99 29.10
C THR A 200 5.50 -33.18 27.69
N ILE A 201 4.62 -33.60 26.79
CA ILE A 201 4.93 -33.68 25.36
C ILE A 201 5.19 -32.29 24.75
N GLY A 202 4.56 -31.24 25.26
CA GLY A 202 4.85 -29.86 24.86
C GLY A 202 6.31 -29.48 25.11
N SER A 203 6.85 -29.77 26.30
CA SER A 203 8.25 -29.50 26.62
C SER A 203 9.21 -30.41 25.86
N ALA A 204 8.87 -31.69 25.66
CA ALA A 204 9.68 -32.64 24.91
C ALA A 204 9.79 -32.28 23.42
N SER A 205 8.67 -31.89 22.80
CA SER A 205 8.63 -31.49 21.40
C SER A 205 9.36 -30.17 21.15
N TYR A 206 9.29 -29.21 22.09
CA TYR A 206 10.06 -27.97 22.02
C TYR A 206 11.57 -28.19 22.21
N ALA A 207 11.97 -29.06 23.16
CA ALA A 207 13.36 -29.47 23.31
C ALA A 207 13.91 -30.09 22.01
N PHE A 208 13.11 -30.95 21.38
CA PHE A 208 13.48 -31.59 20.12
C PHE A 208 13.67 -30.58 18.97
N ASP A 209 12.77 -29.60 18.81
CA ASP A 209 12.92 -28.51 17.82
C ASP A 209 14.25 -27.75 17.99
N ILE A 210 14.61 -27.38 19.23
CA ILE A 210 15.89 -26.69 19.50
C ILE A 210 17.09 -27.55 19.11
N LEU A 211 17.07 -28.84 19.42
CA LEU A 211 18.15 -29.76 19.07
C LEU A 211 18.24 -30.01 17.56
N LEU A 212 17.12 -30.00 16.84
CA LEU A 212 17.10 -30.04 15.38
C LEU A 212 17.72 -28.78 14.78
N ARG A 213 17.28 -27.58 15.21
CA ARG A 213 17.78 -26.30 14.69
C ARG A 213 19.28 -26.09 14.95
N THR A 214 19.81 -26.68 16.01
CA THR A 214 21.24 -26.62 16.36
C THR A 214 22.08 -27.75 15.76
N GLY A 215 21.46 -28.69 15.01
CA GLY A 215 22.15 -29.83 14.40
C GLY A 215 22.62 -30.91 15.37
N ARG A 216 22.19 -30.84 16.65
CA ARG A 216 22.50 -31.86 17.68
C ARG A 216 21.60 -33.09 17.59
N SER A 217 20.46 -32.97 16.91
CA SER A 217 19.59 -34.08 16.54
C SER A 217 19.30 -34.06 15.04
N GLN A 218 18.78 -35.15 14.51
CA GLN A 218 18.42 -35.30 13.11
C GLN A 218 17.04 -35.93 12.97
N ILE A 219 16.37 -35.60 11.86
CA ILE A 219 15.14 -36.28 11.43
C ILE A 219 15.49 -37.75 11.19
N GLY A 220 14.76 -38.67 11.83
CA GLY A 220 15.02 -40.11 11.80
C GLY A 220 15.84 -40.66 12.97
N SER A 221 16.30 -39.81 13.90
CA SER A 221 16.90 -40.28 15.15
C SER A 221 15.88 -41.03 16.05
N PRO A 222 16.32 -41.89 16.98
CA PRO A 222 15.43 -42.52 17.95
C PRO A 222 14.60 -41.51 18.76
N TYR A 223 15.17 -40.34 19.07
CA TYR A 223 14.47 -39.23 19.71
C TYR A 223 13.35 -38.68 18.83
N CYS A 224 13.62 -38.48 17.53
CA CYS A 224 12.62 -38.06 16.55
C CYS A 224 11.45 -39.05 16.48
N THR A 225 11.73 -40.35 16.44
CA THR A 225 10.67 -41.38 16.39
C THR A 225 9.82 -41.38 17.66
N ALA A 226 10.45 -41.33 18.84
CA ALA A 226 9.75 -41.31 20.12
C ALA A 226 8.84 -40.07 20.25
N VAL A 227 9.39 -38.87 19.97
CA VAL A 227 8.63 -37.61 20.03
C VAL A 227 7.52 -37.57 18.98
N ARG A 228 7.78 -38.00 17.73
CA ARG A 228 6.77 -38.07 16.67
C ARG A 228 5.61 -38.98 17.06
N ASN A 229 5.89 -40.17 17.57
CA ASN A 229 4.86 -41.12 17.96
C ASN A 229 3.99 -40.58 19.10
N GLU A 230 4.60 -39.89 20.06
CA GLU A 230 3.84 -39.30 21.16
C GLU A 230 3.02 -38.07 20.74
N ILE A 231 3.52 -37.26 19.81
CA ILE A 231 2.74 -36.19 19.15
C ILE A 231 1.50 -36.79 18.48
N LEU A 232 1.67 -37.87 17.70
CA LEU A 232 0.57 -38.56 17.03
C LEU A 232 -0.45 -39.13 18.03
N ASN A 233 0.02 -39.79 19.09
CA ASN A 233 -0.84 -40.32 20.16
C ASN A 233 -1.64 -39.20 20.84
N THR A 234 -0.95 -38.10 21.15
CA THR A 234 -1.52 -36.92 21.80
C THR A 234 -2.63 -36.32 20.93
N LEU A 235 -2.36 -36.05 19.66
CA LEU A 235 -3.35 -35.50 18.72
C LEU A 235 -4.51 -36.46 18.44
N ALA A 236 -4.24 -37.76 18.31
CA ALA A 236 -5.30 -38.76 18.13
C ALA A 236 -6.23 -38.86 19.35
N SER A 237 -5.68 -38.75 20.57
CA SER A 237 -6.47 -38.74 21.80
C SER A 237 -7.38 -37.52 21.93
N ALA A 238 -7.09 -36.42 21.23
CA ALA A 238 -7.93 -35.21 21.21
C ALA A 238 -9.34 -35.47 20.68
N GLN A 239 -9.53 -36.50 19.86
CA GLN A 239 -10.84 -36.89 19.33
C GLN A 239 -11.77 -37.44 20.41
N THR A 240 -11.21 -38.00 21.49
CA THR A 240 -11.97 -38.60 22.59
C THR A 240 -12.01 -37.71 23.83
N MET A 241 -11.00 -36.84 24.01
CA MET A 241 -10.94 -35.91 25.13
C MET A 241 -11.83 -34.68 24.90
N GLY A 242 -12.80 -34.44 25.79
CA GLY A 242 -13.73 -33.32 25.70
C GLY A 242 -13.12 -31.91 25.87
N THR A 243 -11.80 -31.75 26.02
CA THR A 243 -11.13 -30.45 26.25
C THR A 243 -9.92 -30.23 25.34
N VAL A 244 -9.65 -28.98 24.97
CA VAL A 244 -8.43 -28.59 24.24
C VAL A 244 -7.38 -28.12 25.25
N SER A 245 -6.17 -28.69 25.20
CA SER A 245 -5.07 -28.36 26.10
C SER A 245 -3.89 -27.70 25.36
N LYS A 246 -2.98 -27.08 26.10
CA LYS A 246 -1.76 -26.49 25.53
C LYS A 246 -0.88 -27.55 24.87
N ASP A 247 -0.77 -28.73 25.48
CA ASP A 247 0.03 -29.84 24.93
C ASP A 247 -0.51 -30.32 23.57
N LEU A 248 -1.84 -30.33 23.37
CA LEU A 248 -2.45 -30.61 22.07
C LEU A 248 -2.04 -29.57 21.02
N LEU A 249 -2.15 -28.28 21.36
CA LEU A 249 -1.82 -27.18 20.43
C LEU A 249 -0.33 -27.13 20.10
N TYR A 250 0.54 -27.31 21.08
CA TYR A 250 1.99 -27.42 20.84
C TYR A 250 2.32 -28.64 19.98
N SER A 251 1.67 -29.78 20.21
CA SER A 251 1.85 -30.97 19.37
C SER A 251 1.44 -30.71 17.92
N ALA A 252 0.34 -29.97 17.69
CA ALA A 252 -0.10 -29.57 16.35
C ALA A 252 0.90 -28.61 15.67
N ILE A 253 1.40 -27.61 16.41
CA ILE A 253 2.44 -26.69 15.90
C ILE A 253 3.69 -27.47 15.48
N GLN A 254 4.18 -28.37 16.33
CA GLN A 254 5.40 -29.13 16.08
C GLN A 254 5.24 -30.15 14.95
N ALA A 255 4.05 -30.78 14.85
CA ALA A 255 3.68 -31.61 13.71
C ALA A 255 3.74 -30.84 12.38
N GLY A 256 3.17 -29.62 12.36
CA GLY A 256 3.18 -28.74 11.19
C GLY A 256 4.57 -28.26 10.78
N LEU A 257 5.46 -27.99 11.76
CA LEU A 257 6.83 -27.52 11.49
C LEU A 257 7.73 -28.62 10.90
N HIS A 258 7.72 -29.81 11.49
CA HIS A 258 8.76 -30.81 11.22
C HIS A 258 8.29 -32.01 10.40
N PHE A 259 6.99 -32.28 10.37
CA PHE A 259 6.44 -33.52 9.79
C PHE A 259 5.35 -33.26 8.75
N ARG A 260 5.33 -32.08 8.13
CA ARG A 260 4.29 -31.64 7.20
C ARG A 260 4.10 -32.56 5.98
N HIS A 261 5.17 -33.23 5.54
CA HIS A 261 5.15 -34.13 4.39
C HIS A 261 4.84 -35.59 4.76
N ASP A 262 4.67 -35.89 6.04
CA ASP A 262 4.30 -37.23 6.51
C ASP A 262 2.78 -37.39 6.43
N GLU A 263 2.32 -38.32 5.59
CA GLU A 263 0.90 -38.55 5.33
C GLU A 263 0.12 -38.94 6.59
N GLN A 264 0.72 -39.71 7.49
CA GLN A 264 0.08 -40.11 8.75
C GLN A 264 -0.11 -38.91 9.66
N VAL A 265 0.90 -38.04 9.75
CA VAL A 265 0.82 -36.80 10.54
C VAL A 265 -0.20 -35.84 9.95
N ARG A 266 -0.19 -35.67 8.61
CA ARG A 266 -1.15 -34.83 7.90
C ARG A 266 -2.60 -35.22 8.24
N ASN A 267 -2.93 -36.50 8.15
CA ASN A 267 -4.28 -36.99 8.41
C ASN A 267 -4.72 -36.76 9.88
N VAL A 268 -3.80 -36.93 10.84
CA VAL A 268 -4.09 -36.71 12.27
C VAL A 268 -4.25 -35.21 12.57
N VAL A 269 -3.42 -34.36 11.98
CA VAL A 269 -3.51 -32.89 12.15
C VAL A 269 -4.76 -32.32 11.49
N GLU A 270 -5.14 -32.80 10.31
CA GLU A 270 -6.41 -32.42 9.65
C GLU A 270 -7.61 -32.80 10.52
N ALA A 271 -7.66 -34.04 11.01
CA ALA A 271 -8.73 -34.47 11.91
C ALA A 271 -8.77 -33.66 13.22
N PHE A 272 -7.60 -33.24 13.73
CA PHE A 272 -7.52 -32.31 14.87
C PHE A 272 -8.12 -30.95 14.54
N PHE A 273 -7.78 -30.34 13.40
CA PHE A 273 -8.35 -29.05 13.00
C PHE A 273 -9.86 -29.14 12.72
N ASP A 274 -10.34 -30.23 12.13
CA ASP A 274 -11.77 -30.47 11.93
C ASP A 274 -12.52 -30.47 13.28
N ASN A 275 -11.97 -31.17 14.26
CA ASN A 275 -12.51 -31.20 15.61
C ASN A 275 -12.43 -29.81 16.28
N LEU A 276 -11.35 -29.07 16.07
CA LEU A 276 -11.18 -27.72 16.58
C LEU A 276 -12.25 -26.77 16.01
N ARG A 277 -12.49 -26.79 14.70
CA ARG A 277 -13.54 -26.00 14.04
C ARG A 277 -14.92 -26.33 14.61
N PHE A 278 -15.23 -27.61 14.81
CA PHE A 278 -16.48 -28.04 15.45
C PHE A 278 -16.68 -27.43 16.83
N ARG A 279 -15.63 -27.39 17.65
CA ARG A 279 -15.72 -26.83 19.00
C ARG A 279 -15.90 -25.33 19.02
N TYR A 280 -15.33 -24.59 18.06
CA TYR A 280 -15.57 -23.17 17.92
C TYR A 280 -17.02 -22.89 17.49
N ASP A 281 -17.57 -23.68 16.55
CA ASP A 281 -18.97 -23.57 16.11
C ASP A 281 -19.98 -23.88 17.22
N ASP A 282 -19.76 -24.93 18.01
CA ASP A 282 -20.62 -25.31 19.14
C ASP A 282 -20.36 -24.45 20.40
N ASN A 283 -19.47 -23.46 20.29
CA ASN A 283 -19.09 -22.58 21.36
C ASN A 283 -18.59 -23.34 22.63
N GLN A 284 -17.92 -24.47 22.44
CA GLN A 284 -17.35 -25.26 23.54
C GLN A 284 -16.08 -24.61 24.09
N ILE A 285 -15.28 -23.99 23.22
CA ILE A 285 -14.02 -23.34 23.63
C ILE A 285 -14.29 -22.15 24.56
N GLN A 286 -15.27 -21.26 24.28
CA GLN A 286 -15.54 -20.13 25.19
C GLN A 286 -16.20 -20.57 26.49
N ARG A 287 -16.99 -21.66 26.48
CA ARG A 287 -17.57 -22.23 27.72
C ARG A 287 -16.51 -22.87 28.61
N GLN A 288 -15.42 -23.35 28.02
CA GLN A 288 -14.27 -23.92 28.72
C GLN A 288 -13.27 -22.82 29.16
N ASP A 289 -13.21 -21.69 28.46
CA ASP A 289 -12.19 -20.64 28.63
C ASP A 289 -12.51 -19.61 29.72
N ARG A 290 -12.11 -19.94 30.95
CA ARG A 290 -11.36 -18.97 31.79
C ARG A 290 -9.83 -19.07 31.57
N ASN A 291 -9.39 -19.87 30.59
CA ASN A 291 -7.99 -20.15 30.29
C ASN A 291 -7.53 -19.32 29.09
N ASP A 292 -7.33 -18.03 29.37
CA ASP A 292 -7.01 -16.96 28.42
C ASP A 292 -5.84 -17.23 27.45
N GLU A 293 -4.96 -18.23 27.70
CA GLU A 293 -3.77 -18.49 26.88
C GLU A 293 -4.00 -19.39 25.63
N LEU A 294 -5.20 -19.98 25.41
CA LEU A 294 -5.40 -20.92 24.29
C LEU A 294 -5.54 -20.25 22.92
N GLN A 295 -6.17 -19.08 22.85
CA GLN A 295 -6.50 -18.42 21.59
C GLN A 295 -5.26 -18.12 20.72
N PRO A 296 -4.17 -17.54 21.25
CA PRO A 296 -2.95 -17.36 20.47
C PRO A 296 -2.33 -18.67 19.96
N LEU A 297 -2.41 -19.75 20.75
CA LEU A 297 -1.84 -21.04 20.37
C LEU A 297 -2.67 -21.71 19.26
N VAL A 298 -3.99 -21.54 19.27
CA VAL A 298 -4.86 -21.92 18.15
C VAL A 298 -4.46 -21.19 16.88
N LEU A 299 -4.32 -19.86 16.94
CA LEU A 299 -3.90 -19.07 15.79
C LEU A 299 -2.54 -19.56 15.29
N ARG A 300 -1.55 -19.71 16.17
CA ARG A 300 -0.22 -20.22 15.80
C ARG A 300 -0.27 -21.60 15.15
N ALA A 301 -1.08 -22.53 15.65
CA ALA A 301 -1.23 -23.85 15.06
C ALA A 301 -1.75 -23.74 13.62
N LEU A 302 -2.80 -22.94 13.39
CA LEU A 302 -3.38 -22.71 12.05
C LEU A 302 -2.35 -22.09 11.10
N LEU A 303 -1.63 -21.04 11.53
CA LEU A 303 -0.63 -20.35 10.70
C LEU A 303 0.57 -21.24 10.36
N THR A 304 0.99 -22.06 11.32
CA THR A 304 2.14 -22.97 11.15
C THR A 304 1.82 -24.10 10.16
N TYR A 305 0.58 -24.59 10.17
CA TYR A 305 0.13 -25.64 9.26
C TYR A 305 -0.30 -25.10 7.88
N GLY A 306 -0.71 -23.84 7.80
CA GLY A 306 -1.10 -23.16 6.58
C GLY A 306 0.02 -23.09 5.53
N ASP A 307 -0.32 -23.20 4.25
CA ASP A 307 0.58 -22.94 3.13
C ASP A 307 0.43 -21.49 2.63
N GLN A 308 1.05 -21.20 1.49
CA GLN A 308 0.90 -19.90 0.82
C GLN A 308 -0.55 -19.64 0.41
N GLU A 309 -1.31 -20.68 0.04
CA GLU A 309 -2.71 -20.54 -0.36
C GLU A 309 -3.58 -20.15 0.84
N PHE A 310 -3.39 -20.82 1.99
CA PHE A 310 -4.00 -20.42 3.26
C PHE A 310 -3.69 -18.95 3.61
N SER A 311 -2.43 -18.55 3.47
CA SER A 311 -1.98 -17.18 3.79
C SER A 311 -2.67 -16.14 2.89
N ALA A 312 -2.80 -16.42 1.58
CA ALA A 312 -3.49 -15.55 0.65
C ALA A 312 -4.99 -15.40 0.97
N TYR A 313 -5.67 -16.50 1.35
CA TYR A 313 -7.06 -16.44 1.79
C TYR A 313 -7.23 -15.60 3.06
N LEU A 314 -6.35 -15.82 4.03
CA LEU A 314 -6.35 -15.12 5.32
C LEU A 314 -6.13 -13.61 5.15
N GLU A 315 -5.15 -13.21 4.34
CA GLU A 315 -4.87 -11.81 4.02
C GLU A 315 -6.08 -11.13 3.36
N GLY A 316 -6.69 -11.78 2.35
CA GLY A 316 -7.88 -11.25 1.69
C GLY A 316 -9.06 -11.04 2.64
N MET A 317 -9.29 -11.97 3.57
CA MET A 317 -10.37 -11.86 4.55
C MET A 317 -10.10 -10.80 5.63
N LEU A 318 -8.86 -10.68 6.12
CA LEU A 318 -8.48 -9.62 7.05
C LEU A 318 -8.64 -8.23 6.42
N TRP A 319 -8.28 -8.09 5.13
CA TRP A 319 -8.41 -6.84 4.39
C TRP A 319 -9.88 -6.40 4.25
N ASN A 320 -10.76 -7.33 3.88
CA ASN A 320 -12.20 -7.06 3.77
C ASN A 320 -12.81 -6.63 5.11
N ASN A 321 -12.48 -7.34 6.21
CA ASN A 321 -12.93 -6.98 7.55
C ASN A 321 -12.42 -5.61 8.02
N MET A 322 -11.16 -5.29 7.73
CA MET A 322 -10.59 -3.98 8.07
C MET A 322 -11.32 -2.86 7.32
N HIS A 323 -11.60 -3.05 6.02
CA HIS A 323 -12.39 -2.09 5.24
C HIS A 323 -13.80 -1.89 5.78
N GLU A 324 -14.49 -2.97 6.18
CA GLU A 324 -15.82 -2.89 6.77
C GLU A 324 -15.81 -2.12 8.10
N ARG A 325 -14.85 -2.39 8.99
CA ARG A 325 -14.72 -1.64 10.27
C ARG A 325 -14.46 -0.16 10.06
N ILE A 326 -13.52 0.19 9.17
CA ILE A 326 -13.22 1.60 8.84
C ILE A 326 -14.49 2.31 8.34
N ASN A 327 -15.26 1.65 7.48
CA ASN A 327 -16.52 2.20 6.98
C ASN A 327 -17.56 2.37 8.08
N GLN A 328 -17.72 1.40 8.98
CA GLN A 328 -18.66 1.46 10.10
C GLN A 328 -18.31 2.56 11.11
N ASP A 329 -17.04 2.68 11.48
CA ASP A 329 -16.56 3.74 12.38
C ASP A 329 -16.77 5.12 11.75
N ARG A 330 -16.54 5.26 10.44
CA ARG A 330 -16.82 6.49 9.71
C ARG A 330 -18.31 6.84 9.77
N VAL A 331 -19.20 5.88 9.50
CA VAL A 331 -20.66 6.07 9.57
C VAL A 331 -21.12 6.45 10.99
N ARG A 332 -20.53 5.87 12.03
CA ARG A 332 -20.84 6.22 13.41
C ARG A 332 -20.42 7.65 13.74
N GLN A 333 -19.20 8.04 13.38
CA GLN A 333 -18.70 9.41 13.57
C GLN A 333 -19.54 10.44 12.78
N GLU A 334 -19.95 10.11 11.56
CA GLU A 334 -20.87 10.89 10.72
C GLU A 334 -22.19 11.18 11.47
N LYS A 335 -22.79 10.14 12.07
CA LYS A 335 -24.06 10.25 12.79
C LYS A 335 -23.94 11.12 14.04
N GLU A 336 -22.87 10.96 14.83
CA GLU A 336 -22.63 11.74 16.04
C GLU A 336 -22.37 13.23 15.72
N GLN A 337 -21.61 13.52 14.66
CA GLN A 337 -21.36 14.90 14.24
C GLN A 337 -22.62 15.61 13.73
N ARG A 338 -23.46 14.91 12.94
CA ARG A 338 -24.73 15.46 12.45
C ARG A 338 -25.66 15.87 13.59
N GLN A 339 -25.80 15.03 14.61
CA GLN A 339 -26.66 15.33 15.78
C GLN A 339 -26.20 16.58 16.52
N ARG A 340 -24.87 16.74 16.71
CA ARG A 340 -24.29 17.93 17.36
C ARG A 340 -24.52 19.20 16.55
N PHE A 341 -24.45 19.10 15.22
CA PHE A 341 -24.67 20.23 14.32
C PHE A 341 -26.13 20.71 14.33
N GLU A 342 -27.10 19.79 14.32
CA GLU A 342 -28.53 20.14 14.44
C GLU A 342 -28.84 20.86 15.76
N GLU A 343 -28.15 20.48 16.84
CA GLU A 343 -28.28 21.13 18.15
C GLU A 343 -27.70 22.57 18.15
N LEU A 344 -26.58 22.80 17.46
CA LEU A 344 -25.92 24.11 17.32
C LEU A 344 -26.85 25.17 16.72
N ILE A 345 -27.48 24.84 15.59
CA ILE A 345 -28.34 25.81 14.89
C ILE A 345 -29.59 26.09 15.72
N ARG A 346 -30.21 25.06 16.32
CA ARG A 346 -31.39 25.23 17.18
C ARG A 346 -31.15 26.13 18.40
N ARG A 347 -29.94 26.10 18.98
CA ARG A 347 -29.62 26.93 20.16
C ARG A 347 -29.50 28.43 19.85
N ARG A 348 -29.20 28.82 18.61
CA ARG A 348 -28.81 30.20 18.27
C ARG A 348 -29.88 30.99 17.52
N THR A 349 -30.83 30.31 16.88
CA THR A 349 -31.82 30.95 16.02
C THR A 349 -33.23 30.54 16.42
N GLN A 350 -34.16 31.49 16.56
CA GLN A 350 -35.61 31.23 16.60
C GLN A 350 -36.15 30.87 15.19
N ILE A 351 -35.30 30.24 14.40
CA ILE A 351 -35.51 29.89 13.00
C ILE A 351 -35.78 28.40 12.98
N ARG A 352 -36.80 27.99 12.23
CA ARG A 352 -37.11 26.57 12.07
C ARG A 352 -36.20 26.02 10.98
N ILE A 353 -35.27 25.14 11.36
CA ILE A 353 -34.49 24.34 10.40
C ILE A 353 -35.46 23.37 9.74
N SER A 354 -35.65 23.51 8.42
CA SER A 354 -36.50 22.60 7.66
C SER A 354 -35.70 21.38 7.24
N GLN A 355 -34.47 21.57 6.77
CA GLN A 355 -33.60 20.48 6.31
C GLN A 355 -32.12 20.81 6.47
N VAL A 356 -31.32 19.80 6.82
CA VAL A 356 -29.85 19.84 6.73
C VAL A 356 -29.42 18.78 5.74
N THR A 357 -28.77 19.20 4.67
CA THR A 357 -28.25 18.32 3.61
C THR A 357 -26.73 18.41 3.62
N GLU A 358 -26.05 17.29 3.84
CA GLU A 358 -24.59 17.24 3.68
C GLU A 358 -24.26 17.29 2.18
N LEU A 359 -23.47 18.28 1.77
CA LEU A 359 -22.99 18.46 0.40
C LEU A 359 -21.64 17.78 0.17
N SER A 360 -20.87 17.54 1.23
CA SER A 360 -19.53 16.96 1.14
C SER A 360 -19.52 15.44 1.02
N GLY A 361 -18.81 14.95 0.00
CA GLY A 361 -18.28 13.58 -0.13
C GLY A 361 -16.77 13.55 -0.46
N GLY A 362 -16.04 14.61 -0.06
CA GLY A 362 -14.64 14.84 -0.42
C GLY A 362 -13.63 14.15 0.51
N LEU A 363 -12.38 14.06 0.05
CA LEU A 363 -11.24 13.40 0.71
C LEU A 363 -10.63 14.19 1.89
N THR A 364 -11.32 15.19 2.44
CA THR A 364 -10.79 16.04 3.52
C THR A 364 -11.68 16.02 4.74
N ASP A 365 -11.11 16.26 5.93
CA ASP A 365 -11.85 16.31 7.21
C ASP A 365 -12.88 17.44 7.31
N ALA A 366 -12.89 18.38 6.34
CA ALA A 366 -13.84 19.48 6.32
C ALA A 366 -15.16 19.02 5.71
N ARG A 367 -16.27 19.15 6.46
CA ARG A 367 -17.61 18.85 5.97
C ARG A 367 -18.37 20.11 5.61
N VAL A 368 -19.21 20.01 4.58
CA VAL A 368 -20.00 21.12 4.06
C VAL A 368 -21.47 20.72 4.11
N PHE A 369 -22.29 21.56 4.72
CA PHE A 369 -23.73 21.35 4.88
C PHE A 369 -24.50 22.48 4.20
N ARG A 370 -25.54 22.16 3.44
CA ARG A 370 -26.60 23.11 3.12
C ARG A 370 -27.65 23.05 4.21
N VAL A 371 -27.99 24.21 4.75
CA VAL A 371 -29.02 24.37 5.79
C VAL A 371 -30.16 25.16 5.18
N ASP A 372 -31.29 24.48 4.99
CA ASP A 372 -32.54 25.09 4.58
C ASP A 372 -33.31 25.50 5.84
N TYR A 373 -33.80 26.73 5.88
CA TYR A 373 -34.42 27.30 7.05
C TYR A 373 -35.59 28.24 6.73
N ASP A 374 -36.58 28.23 7.62
CA ASP A 374 -37.76 29.08 7.55
C ASP A 374 -37.65 30.19 8.60
N LEU A 375 -37.76 31.44 8.16
CA LEU A 375 -37.91 32.58 9.05
C LEU A 375 -39.35 32.66 9.56
N ASP A 376 -39.52 32.87 10.87
CA ASP A 376 -40.85 33.11 11.43
C ASP A 376 -41.39 34.46 10.90
N PRO A 377 -42.50 34.48 10.14
CA PRO A 377 -43.04 35.70 9.55
C PRO A 377 -43.48 36.73 10.60
N TYR A 378 -43.62 36.36 11.87
CA TYR A 378 -43.99 37.30 12.94
C TYR A 378 -42.83 38.16 13.48
N GLN A 379 -41.59 37.96 13.01
CA GLN A 379 -40.42 38.75 13.45
C GLN A 379 -39.83 39.67 12.37
N ILE A 380 -40.23 39.51 11.12
CA ILE A 380 -39.82 40.42 10.03
C ILE A 380 -40.88 41.52 9.95
N HIS A 381 -40.70 42.58 10.74
CA HIS A 381 -41.46 43.82 10.56
C HIS A 381 -40.99 44.51 9.28
N ASP A 382 -41.60 44.15 8.15
CA ASP A 382 -41.56 44.98 6.96
C ASP A 382 -42.71 45.99 7.08
N GLU A 383 -42.38 47.27 7.31
CA GLU A 383 -43.36 48.35 7.53
C GLU A 383 -44.23 48.63 6.30
N ASN A 384 -43.91 48.03 5.15
CA ASN A 384 -44.69 48.17 3.92
C ASN A 384 -45.56 46.92 3.71
N GLY A 385 -46.66 46.86 4.45
CA GLY A 385 -47.67 45.82 4.32
C GLY A 385 -48.19 45.67 2.90
N ALA A 386 -47.87 44.56 2.25
CA ALA A 386 -48.69 43.96 1.21
C ALA A 386 -48.28 42.50 0.95
N ASN A 387 -49.26 41.60 1.13
CA ASN A 387 -49.29 40.16 0.84
C ASN A 387 -48.82 39.22 1.96
N GLY A 388 -49.65 38.22 2.25
CA GLY A 388 -49.56 37.33 3.42
C GLY A 388 -48.28 36.50 3.54
N PRO A 389 -48.13 35.69 4.61
CA PRO A 389 -46.88 35.03 4.94
C PRO A 389 -46.54 33.98 3.88
N ARG A 390 -45.75 34.38 2.90
CA ARG A 390 -44.98 33.45 2.08
C ARG A 390 -43.77 33.07 2.92
N PHE A 391 -43.74 31.83 3.40
CA PHE A 391 -42.49 31.24 3.85
C PHE A 391 -41.53 31.28 2.65
N SER A 392 -40.53 32.17 2.70
CA SER A 392 -39.40 32.07 1.79
C SER A 392 -38.42 31.11 2.46
N VAL A 393 -38.28 29.93 1.87
CA VAL A 393 -37.23 29.00 2.29
C VAL A 393 -35.91 29.66 1.92
N HIS A 394 -35.12 29.98 2.93
CA HIS A 394 -33.77 30.50 2.75
C HIS A 394 -32.78 29.36 2.94
N SER A 395 -31.62 29.46 2.31
CA SER A 395 -30.55 28.49 2.45
C SER A 395 -29.21 29.19 2.67
N ILE A 396 -28.38 28.55 3.48
CA ILE A 396 -26.96 28.91 3.67
C ILE A 396 -26.11 27.66 3.54
N VAL A 397 -24.84 27.86 3.20
CA VAL A 397 -23.84 26.80 3.23
C VAL A 397 -22.97 26.96 4.46
N VAL A 398 -22.78 25.89 5.22
CA VAL A 398 -21.94 25.89 6.43
C VAL A 398 -20.81 24.90 6.24
N LYS A 399 -19.57 25.41 6.30
CA LYS A 399 -18.35 24.61 6.26
C LYS A 399 -17.82 24.41 7.67
N THR A 400 -17.45 23.19 8.00
CA THR A 400 -16.93 22.80 9.31
C THR A 400 -15.47 22.37 9.20
N GLY A 401 -14.68 22.60 10.24
CA GLY A 401 -13.28 22.16 10.27
C GLY A 401 -12.52 22.65 11.51
N SER A 402 -11.21 22.42 11.52
CA SER A 402 -10.35 22.98 12.56
C SER A 402 -10.35 24.52 12.51
N ARG A 403 -10.26 25.16 13.68
CA ARG A 403 -10.19 26.62 13.80
C ARG A 403 -9.09 27.25 12.94
N ALA A 404 -7.88 26.65 12.97
CA ALA A 404 -6.74 27.15 12.19
C ALA A 404 -7.04 27.16 10.70
N ARG A 405 -7.54 26.04 10.16
CA ARG A 405 -7.87 25.90 8.73
C ARG A 405 -8.93 26.90 8.27
N LEU A 406 -10.01 27.08 9.04
CA LEU A 406 -11.07 28.04 8.65
C LEU A 406 -10.61 29.49 8.77
N ASN A 407 -9.78 29.82 9.75
CA ASN A 407 -9.15 31.14 9.85
C ASN A 407 -8.27 31.42 8.63
N ASP A 408 -7.48 30.45 8.16
CA ASP A 408 -6.66 30.59 6.96
C ASP A 408 -7.52 30.87 5.72
N SER A 409 -8.65 30.17 5.56
CA SER A 409 -9.57 30.39 4.44
C SER A 409 -10.19 31.79 4.47
N VAL A 410 -10.58 32.28 5.66
CA VAL A 410 -11.06 33.65 5.85
C VAL A 410 -10.00 34.67 5.48
N GLN A 411 -8.77 34.50 6.01
CA GLN A 411 -7.67 35.42 5.75
C GLN A 411 -7.37 35.51 4.26
N ARG A 412 -7.31 34.36 3.57
CA ARG A 412 -7.06 34.31 2.12
C ARG A 412 -8.10 35.07 1.31
N TYR A 413 -9.38 34.96 1.66
CA TYR A 413 -10.43 35.74 1.00
C TYR A 413 -10.31 37.24 1.29
N MET A 414 -9.97 37.62 2.52
CA MET A 414 -9.77 39.02 2.88
C MET A 414 -8.56 39.63 2.17
N ASP A 415 -7.52 38.84 1.93
CA ASP A 415 -6.32 39.24 1.19
C ASP A 415 -6.57 39.39 -0.32
N LEU A 416 -7.70 38.92 -0.84
CA LEU A 416 -8.09 39.13 -2.23
C LEU A 416 -8.33 40.61 -2.51
N ARG A 417 -7.82 41.08 -3.66
CA ARG A 417 -8.15 42.41 -4.18
C ARG A 417 -9.64 42.51 -4.51
N SER A 418 -10.22 43.69 -4.29
CA SER A 418 -11.65 43.93 -4.51
C SER A 418 -12.11 43.65 -5.94
N ASP A 419 -11.24 43.89 -6.93
CA ASP A 419 -11.52 43.70 -8.36
C ASP A 419 -11.50 42.23 -8.81
N VAL A 420 -11.12 41.30 -7.94
CA VAL A 420 -11.16 39.84 -8.19
C VAL A 420 -12.09 39.08 -7.25
N ARG A 421 -12.51 39.68 -6.12
CA ARG A 421 -13.44 39.02 -5.16
C ARG A 421 -14.75 38.55 -5.80
N HIS A 422 -15.21 39.23 -6.85
CA HIS A 422 -16.43 38.84 -7.57
C HIS A 422 -16.35 37.44 -8.23
N TYR A 423 -15.15 36.88 -8.45
CA TYR A 423 -15.00 35.50 -8.93
C TYR A 423 -15.28 34.45 -7.86
N PHE A 424 -15.34 34.82 -6.57
CA PHE A 424 -15.42 33.86 -5.46
C PHE A 424 -16.76 33.96 -4.74
N ALA A 425 -17.13 32.87 -4.04
CA ALA A 425 -18.26 32.89 -3.11
C ALA A 425 -17.93 33.69 -1.84
N GLN A 426 -18.91 34.45 -1.36
CA GLN A 426 -18.82 35.22 -0.13
C GLN A 426 -18.98 34.32 1.10
N HIS A 427 -18.35 34.72 2.20
CA HIS A 427 -18.50 34.08 3.49
C HIS A 427 -18.38 35.10 4.62
N THR A 428 -18.71 34.65 5.83
CA THR A 428 -18.57 35.41 7.08
C THR A 428 -17.13 35.84 7.39
N GLN A 429 -16.97 36.94 8.13
CA GLN A 429 -15.66 37.56 8.39
C GLN A 429 -14.78 36.81 9.40
N GLN A 430 -15.34 35.85 10.14
CA GLN A 430 -14.62 35.04 11.13
C GLN A 430 -15.34 33.69 11.30
N PRO A 431 -14.62 32.59 11.57
CA PRO A 431 -15.24 31.31 11.92
C PRO A 431 -15.93 31.40 13.28
N GLU A 432 -17.08 30.75 13.41
CA GLU A 432 -17.82 30.61 14.65
C GLU A 432 -17.31 29.40 15.46
N ILE A 433 -17.24 29.57 16.79
CA ILE A 433 -16.78 28.54 17.73
C ILE A 433 -17.86 28.36 18.78
N VAL A 434 -18.29 27.11 19.00
CA VAL A 434 -19.38 26.79 19.93
C VAL A 434 -18.87 26.26 21.26
N GLU A 435 -17.75 25.55 21.26
CA GLU A 435 -17.13 25.01 22.47
C GLU A 435 -15.77 25.67 22.69
N THR A 436 -15.43 25.97 23.95
CA THR A 436 -14.17 26.66 24.31
C THR A 436 -12.95 25.73 24.35
N GLY A 437 -13.10 24.46 23.96
CA GLY A 437 -12.01 23.50 23.94
C GLY A 437 -11.00 23.76 22.81
N PRO A 438 -9.70 23.44 23.00
CA PRO A 438 -8.67 23.66 21.98
C PRO A 438 -8.88 22.83 20.69
N PHE A 439 -9.68 21.77 20.76
CA PHE A 439 -10.01 20.89 19.64
C PHE A 439 -11.48 21.03 19.18
N ALA A 440 -12.19 22.05 19.66
CA ALA A 440 -13.57 22.29 19.24
C ALA A 440 -13.64 22.58 17.73
N PRO A 441 -14.60 21.98 17.00
CA PRO A 441 -14.82 22.31 15.61
C PRO A 441 -15.26 23.77 15.48
N ALA A 442 -14.80 24.42 14.41
CA ALA A 442 -15.23 25.75 14.02
C ALA A 442 -16.13 25.66 12.78
N TYR A 443 -16.93 26.71 12.55
CA TYR A 443 -17.95 26.77 11.52
C TYR A 443 -17.79 28.06 10.70
N LEU A 444 -17.83 27.96 9.37
CA LEU A 444 -17.78 29.10 8.46
C LEU A 444 -19.08 29.12 7.65
N ILE A 445 -19.82 30.23 7.74
CA ILE A 445 -21.06 30.41 6.98
C ILE A 445 -20.72 31.07 5.64
N LEU A 446 -21.16 30.45 4.55
CA LEU A 446 -20.98 30.85 3.15
C LEU A 446 -22.34 31.15 2.52
N GLU A 447 -22.35 32.01 1.50
CA GLU A 447 -23.54 32.21 0.66
C GLU A 447 -23.90 30.91 -0.09
N ASP A 448 -25.20 30.65 -0.25
CA ASP A 448 -25.67 29.56 -1.09
C ASP A 448 -25.86 30.04 -2.53
N LEU A 449 -24.98 29.58 -3.41
CA LEU A 449 -25.02 29.89 -4.84
C LEU A 449 -25.96 28.96 -5.64
N SER A 450 -26.42 27.85 -5.07
CA SER A 450 -27.20 26.83 -5.77
C SER A 450 -28.53 27.30 -6.40
N PRO A 451 -29.19 28.39 -5.94
CA PRO A 451 -30.39 28.90 -6.62
C PRO A 451 -30.12 29.49 -8.02
N GLN A 452 -28.89 29.94 -8.29
CA GLN A 452 -28.54 30.64 -9.54
C GLN A 452 -27.42 29.93 -10.32
N TYR A 453 -26.62 29.12 -9.64
CA TYR A 453 -25.44 28.48 -10.19
C TYR A 453 -25.50 26.96 -10.02
N ARG A 454 -24.85 26.26 -10.95
CA ARG A 454 -24.64 24.82 -10.93
C ARG A 454 -23.16 24.52 -11.05
N THR A 455 -22.68 23.46 -10.42
CA THR A 455 -21.28 23.06 -10.57
C THR A 455 -21.00 22.55 -11.99
N LEU A 456 -19.80 22.77 -12.50
CA LEU A 456 -19.37 22.21 -13.79
C LEU A 456 -19.54 20.70 -13.83
N ARG A 457 -19.27 20.04 -12.70
CA ARG A 457 -19.48 18.59 -12.55
C ARG A 457 -20.94 18.21 -12.78
N GLU A 458 -21.89 18.88 -12.15
CA GLU A 458 -23.33 18.61 -12.34
C GLU A 458 -23.75 18.81 -13.80
N ILE A 459 -23.34 19.92 -14.41
CA ILE A 459 -23.64 20.22 -15.82
C ILE A 459 -23.10 19.11 -16.72
N PHE A 460 -21.85 18.72 -16.54
CA PHE A 460 -21.24 17.69 -17.37
C PHE A 460 -21.80 16.30 -17.08
N SER A 461 -22.26 16.03 -15.86
CA SER A 461 -22.87 14.74 -15.51
C SER A 461 -24.18 14.47 -16.27
N GLU A 462 -24.92 15.51 -16.65
CA GLU A 462 -26.18 15.36 -17.39
C GLU A 462 -26.00 15.06 -18.89
N ILE A 463 -24.89 15.55 -19.46
CA ILE A 463 -24.61 15.48 -20.90
C ILE A 463 -23.65 14.34 -21.26
N ASP A 464 -22.93 13.80 -20.29
CA ASP A 464 -21.94 12.76 -20.46
C ASP A 464 -22.60 11.39 -20.71
N ARG A 465 -22.90 11.14 -21.98
CA ARG A 465 -23.52 9.92 -22.50
C ARG A 465 -22.54 9.17 -23.40
N HIS A 466 -22.88 7.94 -23.81
CA HIS A 466 -22.04 7.13 -24.71
C HIS A 466 -21.71 7.82 -26.04
N SER A 467 -22.54 8.77 -26.49
CA SER A 467 -22.26 9.67 -27.61
C SER A 467 -22.73 11.10 -27.29
N LEU A 468 -21.96 12.09 -27.71
CA LEU A 468 -22.32 13.50 -27.51
C LEU A 468 -23.25 14.02 -28.62
N SER A 469 -24.41 14.54 -28.22
CA SER A 469 -25.29 15.32 -29.11
C SER A 469 -24.64 16.65 -29.53
N ALA A 470 -25.16 17.27 -30.58
CA ALA A 470 -24.67 18.60 -31.01
C ALA A 470 -24.85 19.67 -29.91
N GLU A 471 -25.99 19.66 -29.23
CA GLU A 471 -26.29 20.53 -28.09
C GLU A 471 -25.33 20.31 -26.92
N ALA A 472 -24.98 19.06 -26.61
CA ALA A 472 -23.99 18.75 -25.59
C ALA A 472 -22.60 19.30 -25.95
N ARG A 473 -22.19 19.20 -27.21
CA ARG A 473 -20.91 19.77 -27.68
C ARG A 473 -20.89 21.29 -27.57
N GLU A 474 -21.99 21.95 -27.96
CA GLU A 474 -22.14 23.40 -27.84
C GLU A 474 -22.09 23.84 -26.37
N THR A 475 -22.75 23.09 -25.48
CA THR A 475 -22.70 23.32 -24.02
C THR A 475 -21.26 23.20 -23.50
N ILE A 476 -20.52 22.15 -23.88
CA ILE A 476 -19.12 21.96 -23.47
C ILE A 476 -18.26 23.13 -23.97
N GLN A 477 -18.43 23.54 -25.23
CA GLN A 477 -17.71 24.68 -25.80
C GLN A 477 -17.97 25.98 -25.05
N HIS A 478 -19.24 26.28 -24.78
CA HIS A 478 -19.64 27.50 -24.09
C HIS A 478 -19.15 27.51 -22.63
N CYS A 479 -19.35 26.43 -21.88
CA CYS A 479 -18.84 26.30 -20.51
C CYS A 479 -17.31 26.43 -20.45
N THR A 480 -16.58 25.74 -21.33
CA THR A 480 -15.11 25.79 -21.38
C THR A 480 -14.63 27.21 -21.64
N LYS A 481 -15.24 27.89 -22.61
CA LYS A 481 -14.92 29.28 -22.94
C LYS A 481 -15.12 30.21 -21.74
N THR A 482 -16.27 30.13 -21.07
CA THR A 482 -16.58 30.97 -19.90
C THR A 482 -15.61 30.74 -18.75
N ILE A 483 -15.28 29.48 -18.45
CA ILE A 483 -14.31 29.12 -17.41
C ILE A 483 -12.95 29.73 -17.73
N VAL A 484 -12.46 29.50 -18.95
CA VAL A 484 -11.14 29.94 -19.36
C VAL A 484 -11.05 31.47 -19.40
N GLN A 485 -12.06 32.16 -19.92
CA GLN A 485 -12.12 33.62 -19.91
C GLN A 485 -12.12 34.18 -18.48
N SER A 486 -12.84 33.53 -17.57
CA SER A 486 -12.91 33.96 -16.16
C SER A 486 -11.57 33.73 -15.44
N LEU A 487 -10.95 32.57 -15.63
CA LEU A 487 -9.63 32.26 -15.05
C LEU A 487 -8.54 33.17 -15.63
N PHE A 488 -8.47 33.37 -16.94
CA PHE A 488 -7.50 34.31 -17.54
C PHE A 488 -7.75 35.76 -17.12
N GLY A 489 -9.01 36.16 -16.92
CA GLY A 489 -9.36 37.45 -16.33
C GLY A 489 -8.81 37.60 -14.91
N LEU A 490 -8.95 36.56 -14.07
CA LEU A 490 -8.38 36.50 -12.73
C LEU A 490 -6.84 36.57 -12.74
N TYR A 491 -6.22 35.76 -13.59
CA TYR A 491 -4.76 35.64 -13.70
C TYR A 491 -4.10 36.92 -14.20
N THR A 492 -4.65 37.52 -15.27
CA THR A 492 -4.15 38.78 -15.81
C THR A 492 -4.22 39.91 -14.79
N LYS A 493 -5.30 39.97 -13.98
CA LYS A 493 -5.43 40.97 -12.90
C LYS A 493 -4.43 40.77 -11.76
N THR A 494 -3.95 39.54 -11.54
CA THR A 494 -3.12 39.16 -10.38
C THR A 494 -1.67 38.84 -10.74
N GLN A 495 -1.30 38.98 -12.01
CA GLN A 495 0.02 38.67 -12.55
C GLN A 495 1.14 39.48 -11.86
N ARG A 496 2.20 38.77 -11.46
CA ARG A 496 3.43 39.32 -10.89
C ARG A 496 4.63 38.87 -11.74
N ARG A 497 5.50 39.83 -12.12
CA ARG A 497 6.63 39.59 -13.06
C ARG A 497 7.75 38.74 -12.43
N SER A 498 8.48 38.02 -13.28
CA SER A 498 9.46 36.95 -12.98
C SER A 498 10.67 37.30 -12.11
N GLY A 499 10.90 38.57 -11.78
CA GLY A 499 12.02 39.01 -10.92
C GLY A 499 12.01 38.33 -9.55
N ASP A 500 10.83 37.91 -9.09
CA ASP A 500 10.62 37.24 -7.80
C ASP A 500 10.69 35.71 -7.88
N VAL A 501 10.91 35.12 -9.06
CA VAL A 501 10.95 33.66 -9.25
C VAL A 501 12.37 33.11 -9.03
N VAL A 502 12.70 32.86 -7.76
CA VAL A 502 13.96 32.21 -7.33
C VAL A 502 13.86 30.70 -7.51
N GLY A 503 14.98 30.00 -7.77
CA GLY A 503 15.01 28.54 -8.01
C GLY A 503 14.30 27.67 -6.95
N LEU A 504 14.19 28.14 -5.70
CA LEU A 504 13.39 27.50 -4.65
C LEU A 504 11.91 27.33 -5.02
N GLN A 505 11.35 28.22 -5.84
CA GLN A 505 9.95 28.16 -6.24
C GLN A 505 9.66 27.07 -7.27
N ILE A 506 10.58 26.78 -8.20
CA ILE A 506 10.41 25.67 -9.16
C ILE A 506 10.36 24.34 -8.41
N SER A 507 11.30 24.16 -7.46
CA SER A 507 11.29 23.01 -6.56
C SER A 507 9.97 22.92 -5.80
N ARG A 508 9.49 24.03 -5.21
CA ARG A 508 8.21 24.07 -4.47
C ARG A 508 6.98 23.73 -5.33
N LEU A 509 6.93 24.23 -6.57
CA LEU A 509 5.77 24.07 -7.45
C LEU A 509 5.65 22.64 -8.00
N TYR A 510 6.77 22.03 -8.37
CA TYR A 510 6.78 20.75 -9.09
C TYR A 510 7.59 19.67 -8.38
N LEU A 511 8.90 19.85 -8.27
CA LEU A 511 9.84 18.76 -7.96
C LEU A 511 9.67 18.22 -6.54
N SER A 512 9.48 19.09 -5.54
CA SER A 512 9.24 18.66 -4.16
C SER A 512 7.89 17.97 -3.99
N ARG A 513 6.92 18.26 -4.87
CA ARG A 513 5.61 17.57 -4.86
C ARG A 513 5.76 16.14 -5.39
N LEU A 514 6.60 15.95 -6.41
CA LEU A 514 6.95 14.63 -6.91
C LEU A 514 7.62 13.78 -5.82
N ASP A 515 8.66 14.31 -5.18
CA ASP A 515 9.37 13.66 -4.07
C ASP A 515 8.42 13.23 -2.95
N ARG A 516 7.54 14.16 -2.55
CA ARG A 516 6.58 13.90 -1.48
C ARG A 516 5.60 12.79 -1.83
N SER A 517 5.05 12.79 -3.05
CA SER A 517 4.11 11.74 -3.46
C SER A 517 4.77 10.36 -3.55
N LEU A 518 6.05 10.28 -3.94
CA LEU A 518 6.81 9.02 -3.90
C LEU A 518 6.97 8.50 -2.48
N ILE A 519 7.37 9.37 -1.54
CA ILE A 519 7.50 9.02 -0.13
C ILE A 519 6.15 8.56 0.44
N ASP A 520 5.08 9.28 0.13
CA ASP A 520 3.74 8.99 0.63
C ASP A 520 3.18 7.66 0.08
N MET A 521 3.45 7.32 -1.19
CA MET A 521 3.13 6.00 -1.78
C MET A 521 3.94 4.85 -1.16
N CYS A 522 5.15 5.12 -0.65
CA CYS A 522 5.98 4.11 -0.02
C CYS A 522 5.57 3.77 1.42
N LYS A 523 4.65 4.53 2.03
CA LYS A 523 4.23 4.32 3.43
C LYS A 523 3.57 2.94 3.62
N PRO A 524 3.85 2.24 4.74
CA PRO A 524 3.20 0.96 5.05
C PRO A 524 1.67 1.09 5.07
N GLY A 525 0.95 0.14 4.47
CA GLY A 525 -0.52 0.03 4.53
C GLY A 525 -1.33 0.69 3.39
N LYS A 526 -0.69 1.29 2.38
CA LYS A 526 -1.38 2.05 1.31
C LYS A 526 -1.27 1.46 -0.10
N VAL A 527 -1.37 0.13 -0.24
CA VAL A 527 -1.23 -0.67 -1.49
C VAL A 527 0.20 -1.18 -1.74
N GLY A 528 0.49 -2.40 -1.26
CA GLY A 528 1.80 -3.05 -1.42
C GLY A 528 2.23 -3.25 -2.88
N ARG A 529 1.30 -3.56 -3.79
CA ARG A 529 1.61 -3.81 -5.20
C ARG A 529 2.10 -2.59 -5.98
N VAL A 530 1.71 -1.36 -5.61
CA VAL A 530 2.21 -0.16 -6.29
C VAL A 530 3.74 -0.05 -6.16
N LYS A 531 4.32 -0.54 -5.05
CA LYS A 531 5.77 -0.56 -4.84
C LYS A 531 6.51 -1.36 -5.90
N ASP A 532 5.95 -2.47 -6.37
CA ASP A 532 6.55 -3.28 -7.42
C ASP A 532 6.66 -2.49 -8.73
N PHE A 533 5.66 -1.64 -9.02
CA PHE A 533 5.58 -0.79 -10.20
C PHE A 533 6.51 0.43 -10.14
N LEU A 534 7.01 0.82 -8.95
CA LEU A 534 7.99 1.90 -8.82
C LEU A 534 9.31 1.56 -9.51
N SER A 535 9.69 0.28 -9.54
CA SER A 535 10.84 -0.24 -10.29
C SER A 535 10.64 -0.26 -11.83
N GLY A 536 9.50 0.26 -12.28
CA GLY A 536 9.01 0.23 -13.64
C GLY A 536 8.13 -0.99 -13.91
N PHE A 537 7.23 -0.86 -14.89
CA PHE A 537 6.32 -1.91 -15.33
C PHE A 537 6.25 -2.08 -16.87
N TRP A 538 5.50 -3.10 -17.30
CA TRP A 538 5.06 -3.26 -18.68
C TRP A 538 3.58 -2.87 -18.82
N LEU A 539 3.25 -2.06 -19.82
CA LEU A 539 1.88 -1.84 -20.27
C LEU A 539 1.77 -2.44 -21.67
N ARG A 540 1.03 -3.56 -21.79
CA ARG A 540 1.05 -4.42 -22.98
C ARG A 540 2.49 -4.80 -23.33
N ASP A 541 2.98 -4.35 -24.50
CA ASP A 541 4.31 -4.65 -25.02
C ASP A 541 5.32 -3.50 -24.84
N LYS A 542 4.94 -2.39 -24.17
CA LYS A 542 5.84 -1.26 -23.88
C LYS A 542 6.34 -1.30 -22.44
N ARG A 543 7.67 -1.26 -22.25
CA ARG A 543 8.32 -1.07 -20.95
C ARG A 543 8.37 0.41 -20.59
N PHE A 544 8.03 0.74 -19.35
CA PHE A 544 8.20 2.07 -18.76
C PHE A 544 9.28 2.05 -17.69
N ASP A 545 10.18 3.02 -17.68
CA ASP A 545 11.28 3.09 -16.72
C ASP A 545 10.79 3.33 -15.27
N SER A 546 11.70 3.27 -14.30
CA SER A 546 11.37 3.62 -12.91
C SER A 546 11.06 5.11 -12.78
N ILE A 547 10.22 5.48 -11.82
CA ILE A 547 9.85 6.89 -11.61
C ILE A 547 11.04 7.77 -11.23
N GLU A 548 12.03 7.22 -10.52
CA GLU A 548 13.29 7.89 -10.20
C GLU A 548 14.08 8.24 -11.47
N THR A 549 13.99 7.41 -12.50
CA THR A 549 14.63 7.66 -13.80
C THR A 549 14.04 8.90 -14.47
N TYR A 550 12.71 9.01 -14.48
CA TYR A 550 12.03 10.19 -15.05
C TYR A 550 12.33 11.44 -14.22
N GLN A 551 12.32 11.32 -12.90
CA GLN A 551 12.66 12.41 -11.99
C GLN A 551 14.07 12.96 -12.24
N ALA A 552 15.08 12.09 -12.31
CA ALA A 552 16.47 12.49 -12.54
C ALA A 552 16.62 13.29 -13.84
N ARG A 553 15.91 12.87 -14.90
CA ARG A 553 15.91 13.56 -16.19
C ARG A 553 15.19 14.91 -16.13
N LEU A 554 14.05 15.00 -15.45
CA LEU A 554 13.35 16.28 -15.24
C LEU A 554 14.21 17.30 -14.49
N TYR A 555 15.01 16.86 -13.51
CA TYR A 555 15.95 17.72 -12.80
C TYR A 555 16.99 18.36 -13.74
N HIS A 556 17.40 17.69 -14.82
CA HIS A 556 18.33 18.25 -15.81
C HIS A 556 17.69 19.37 -16.65
N HIS A 557 16.37 19.36 -16.81
CA HIS A 557 15.61 20.32 -17.63
C HIS A 557 14.86 21.37 -16.79
N ARG A 558 15.27 21.59 -15.54
CA ARG A 558 14.57 22.47 -14.57
C ARG A 558 14.33 23.90 -15.09
N ASP A 559 15.16 24.41 -15.98
CA ASP A 559 15.04 25.77 -16.50
C ASP A 559 13.80 25.91 -17.40
N MET A 560 13.38 24.84 -18.09
CA MET A 560 12.14 24.80 -18.87
C MET A 560 10.89 24.70 -17.98
N LEU A 561 11.06 24.38 -16.69
CA LEU A 561 9.98 24.34 -15.71
C LEU A 561 9.72 25.69 -15.04
N ARG A 562 10.46 26.75 -15.42
CA ARG A 562 10.26 28.08 -14.85
C ARG A 562 9.04 28.77 -15.48
N PRO A 563 8.03 29.17 -14.70
CA PRO A 563 6.94 29.98 -15.22
C PRO A 563 7.40 31.40 -15.57
N PRO A 564 6.82 32.04 -16.60
CA PRO A 564 7.17 33.41 -16.99
C PRO A 564 6.68 34.44 -15.96
N CYS A 565 5.68 34.11 -15.16
CA CYS A 565 5.13 34.96 -14.12
C CYS A 565 4.37 34.13 -13.08
N LEU A 566 4.11 34.71 -11.91
CA LEU A 566 3.30 34.09 -10.88
C LEU A 566 1.95 34.79 -10.78
N MET A 567 0.92 34.04 -10.47
CA MET A 567 -0.46 34.50 -10.47
C MET A 567 -1.20 33.96 -9.25
N LEU A 568 -2.34 34.55 -8.94
CA LEU A 568 -3.27 33.98 -7.97
C LEU A 568 -3.95 32.76 -8.60
N MET A 569 -3.67 31.57 -8.09
CA MET A 569 -4.31 30.34 -8.53
C MET A 569 -5.29 29.82 -7.48
N HIS A 570 -6.32 29.09 -7.94
CA HIS A 570 -7.29 28.47 -7.03
C HIS A 570 -6.64 27.35 -6.21
N GLY A 571 -5.77 26.55 -6.82
CA GLY A 571 -5.03 25.47 -6.15
C GLY A 571 -5.82 24.20 -5.89
N ASP A 572 -7.14 24.24 -6.10
CA ASP A 572 -8.06 23.09 -6.11
C ASP A 572 -9.16 23.29 -7.17
N CYS A 573 -8.76 23.77 -8.35
CA CYS A 573 -9.63 24.09 -9.49
C CYS A 573 -10.17 22.83 -10.18
N HIS A 574 -11.07 22.09 -9.53
CA HIS A 574 -11.76 20.93 -10.13
C HIS A 574 -13.25 21.24 -10.36
N GLY A 575 -13.96 20.44 -11.14
CA GLY A 575 -15.32 20.71 -11.60
C GLY A 575 -16.40 20.87 -10.51
N ARG A 576 -16.15 20.40 -9.28
CA ARG A 576 -17.04 20.68 -8.12
C ARG A 576 -16.85 22.08 -7.53
N ASN A 577 -15.69 22.69 -7.75
CA ASN A 577 -15.32 24.00 -7.19
C ASN A 577 -15.53 25.15 -8.19
N ILE A 578 -15.99 24.81 -9.40
CA ILE A 578 -16.38 25.77 -10.43
C ILE A 578 -17.89 25.71 -10.55
N MET A 579 -18.55 26.82 -10.30
CA MET A 579 -19.98 26.98 -10.53
C MET A 579 -20.23 27.95 -11.69
N LEU A 580 -21.19 27.61 -12.55
CA LEU A 580 -21.64 28.41 -13.68
C LEU A 580 -23.11 28.77 -13.48
N ASP A 581 -23.50 29.98 -13.87
CA ASP A 581 -24.90 30.38 -13.86
C ASP A 581 -25.71 29.62 -14.92
N SER A 582 -27.03 29.78 -14.91
CA SER A 582 -27.93 29.06 -15.83
C SER A 582 -27.70 29.36 -17.31
N GLY A 583 -27.13 30.52 -17.65
CA GLY A 583 -26.70 30.88 -19.01
C GLY A 583 -25.28 30.43 -19.37
N HIS A 584 -24.53 29.89 -18.41
CA HIS A 584 -23.10 29.62 -18.49
C HIS A 584 -22.29 30.84 -18.94
N GLU A 585 -22.68 32.04 -18.54
CA GLU A 585 -22.03 33.32 -18.86
C GLU A 585 -21.14 33.82 -17.72
N HIS A 586 -21.41 33.37 -16.49
CA HIS A 586 -20.70 33.80 -15.30
C HIS A 586 -20.18 32.62 -14.48
N MET A 587 -18.95 32.76 -13.99
CA MET A 587 -18.29 31.74 -13.18
C MET A 587 -18.09 32.22 -11.74
N LYS A 588 -18.31 31.30 -10.80
CA LYS A 588 -17.95 31.42 -9.38
C LYS A 588 -17.04 30.28 -8.95
N LEU A 589 -15.98 30.61 -8.23
CA LEU A 589 -15.06 29.69 -7.58
C LEU A 589 -15.43 29.53 -6.11
N ILE A 590 -15.47 28.28 -5.64
CA ILE A 590 -15.76 27.91 -4.26
C ILE A 590 -14.63 27.06 -3.68
N ASP A 591 -14.53 27.02 -2.34
CA ASP A 591 -13.50 26.31 -1.59
C ASP A 591 -12.06 26.89 -1.71
N LEU A 592 -11.77 27.93 -0.93
CA LEU A 592 -10.53 28.70 -0.98
C LEU A 592 -9.39 28.12 -0.12
N ASP A 593 -9.51 26.87 0.29
CA ASP A 593 -8.56 26.19 1.19
C ASP A 593 -7.18 25.95 0.55
N LYS A 594 -7.06 26.11 -0.77
CA LYS A 594 -5.82 25.90 -1.51
C LYS A 594 -5.38 27.09 -2.35
N LEU A 595 -6.02 28.24 -2.16
CA LEU A 595 -5.67 29.47 -2.86
C LEU A 595 -4.18 29.79 -2.66
N ASP A 596 -3.45 29.92 -3.76
CA ASP A 596 -2.01 30.23 -3.76
C ASP A 596 -1.79 31.55 -4.50
N ALA A 597 -1.32 32.56 -3.76
CA ALA A 597 -1.05 33.90 -4.28
C ALA A 597 0.16 33.94 -5.24
N PHE A 598 0.94 32.86 -5.31
CA PHE A 598 2.19 32.77 -6.05
C PHE A 598 2.25 31.47 -6.87
N GLY A 599 1.17 31.14 -7.56
CA GLY A 599 1.05 29.92 -8.37
C GLY A 599 1.53 30.06 -9.81
N ASP A 600 1.72 28.92 -10.47
CA ASP A 600 1.71 28.82 -11.93
C ASP A 600 0.28 28.55 -12.40
N TYR A 601 -0.24 29.40 -13.29
CA TYR A 601 -1.59 29.29 -13.83
C TYR A 601 -1.89 27.93 -14.46
N ILE A 602 -0.88 27.26 -14.99
CA ILE A 602 -1.04 25.97 -15.66
C ILE A 602 -1.53 24.87 -14.72
N MET A 603 -1.29 25.02 -13.42
CA MET A 603 -1.64 24.05 -12.39
C MET A 603 -3.15 23.94 -12.16
N ASP A 604 -3.93 25.00 -12.36
CA ASP A 604 -5.39 24.94 -12.28
C ASP A 604 -5.96 24.19 -13.51
N PHE A 605 -5.40 24.43 -14.70
CA PHE A 605 -5.80 23.72 -15.92
C PHE A 605 -5.42 22.24 -15.92
N ALA A 606 -4.25 21.90 -15.37
CA ALA A 606 -3.83 20.52 -15.18
C ALA A 606 -4.83 19.74 -14.32
N LEU A 607 -5.30 20.35 -13.22
CA LEU A 607 -6.29 19.72 -12.34
C LEU A 607 -7.66 19.60 -13.03
N LEU A 608 -8.06 20.57 -13.86
CA LEU A 608 -9.30 20.46 -14.65
C LEU A 608 -9.26 19.33 -15.67
N ILE A 609 -8.13 19.17 -16.38
CA ILE A 609 -7.93 18.06 -17.33
C ILE A 609 -7.99 16.74 -16.58
N GLU A 610 -7.24 16.63 -15.48
CA GLU A 610 -7.21 15.43 -14.63
C GLU A 610 -8.62 15.06 -14.16
N ASP A 611 -9.37 16.02 -13.59
CA ASP A 611 -10.70 15.78 -13.05
C ASP A 611 -11.70 15.33 -14.13
N MET A 612 -11.71 16.01 -15.28
CA MET A 612 -12.67 15.75 -16.35
C MET A 612 -12.33 14.51 -17.18
N ALA A 613 -11.05 14.19 -17.37
CA ALA A 613 -10.63 13.07 -18.20
C ALA A 613 -10.48 11.76 -17.39
N LEU A 614 -10.07 11.84 -16.12
CA LEU A 614 -9.65 10.69 -15.32
C LEU A 614 -10.39 10.56 -13.98
N PHE A 615 -10.31 11.56 -13.07
CA PHE A 615 -10.83 11.44 -11.69
C PHE A 615 -12.27 10.91 -11.66
N ARG A 616 -13.16 11.56 -12.41
CA ARG A 616 -14.59 11.23 -12.44
C ARG A 616 -14.83 9.78 -12.84
N ARG A 617 -13.95 9.14 -13.63
CA ARG A 617 -14.15 7.77 -14.12
C ARG A 617 -13.75 6.70 -13.12
N LEU A 618 -12.70 6.98 -12.36
CA LEU A 618 -12.12 6.01 -11.44
C LEU A 618 -12.77 6.14 -10.05
N PHE A 619 -13.04 7.38 -9.61
CA PHE A 619 -13.44 7.64 -8.24
C PHE A 619 -14.95 7.80 -8.04
N ASP A 620 -15.70 8.25 -9.05
CA ASP A 620 -17.15 8.42 -8.90
C ASP A 620 -17.90 7.12 -9.19
N LYS A 621 -18.70 6.66 -8.22
CA LYS A 621 -19.48 5.41 -8.30
C LYS A 621 -20.36 5.32 -9.55
N GLU A 622 -20.94 6.45 -9.98
CA GLU A 622 -21.80 6.52 -11.17
C GLU A 622 -21.05 6.19 -12.46
N TYR A 623 -19.74 6.43 -12.51
CA TYR A 623 -18.90 6.31 -13.70
C TYR A 623 -17.91 5.15 -13.66
N ARG A 624 -17.85 4.38 -12.56
CA ARG A 624 -16.98 3.18 -12.46
C ARG A 624 -17.25 2.10 -13.50
N HIS A 625 -18.36 2.18 -14.23
CA HIS A 625 -18.66 1.27 -15.33
C HIS A 625 -17.77 1.48 -16.57
N TYR A 626 -17.06 2.62 -16.68
CA TYR A 626 -16.13 2.91 -17.78
C TYR A 626 -14.80 2.16 -17.68
N LEU A 627 -14.34 1.85 -16.45
CA LEU A 627 -13.23 0.93 -16.21
C LEU A 627 -13.49 0.13 -14.94
N ARG A 628 -13.97 -1.10 -15.11
CA ARG A 628 -14.22 -1.99 -13.98
C ARG A 628 -12.94 -2.70 -13.56
N THR A 629 -12.85 -3.03 -12.27
CA THR A 629 -11.70 -3.72 -11.68
C THR A 629 -11.38 -5.03 -12.40
N GLU A 630 -12.40 -5.75 -12.90
CA GLU A 630 -12.22 -7.03 -13.62
C GLU A 630 -11.62 -6.86 -15.02
N GLN A 631 -11.61 -5.64 -15.58
CA GLN A 631 -11.00 -5.32 -16.86
C GLN A 631 -9.53 -4.92 -16.73
N ILE A 632 -9.01 -4.86 -15.49
CA ILE A 632 -7.63 -4.53 -15.19
C ILE A 632 -6.87 -5.83 -14.92
N GLU A 633 -6.03 -6.23 -15.88
CA GLU A 633 -5.24 -7.44 -15.77
C GLU A 633 -3.91 -7.14 -15.09
N LEU A 634 -3.65 -7.81 -13.95
CA LEU A 634 -2.39 -7.70 -13.20
C LEU A 634 -1.75 -9.09 -13.07
N PRO A 635 -0.98 -9.53 -14.09
CA PRO A 635 -0.29 -10.82 -14.06
C PRO A 635 0.53 -11.01 -12.79
N VAL A 636 0.45 -12.19 -12.18
CA VAL A 636 1.13 -12.49 -10.90
C VAL A 636 2.63 -12.77 -11.11
N ASP A 637 3.00 -13.16 -12.32
CA ASP A 637 4.35 -13.59 -12.69
C ASP A 637 5.29 -12.44 -13.12
N ARG A 638 4.76 -11.24 -13.37
CA ARG A 638 5.53 -10.08 -13.81
C ARG A 638 4.89 -8.76 -13.38
N VAL A 639 5.71 -7.72 -13.24
CA VAL A 639 5.22 -6.34 -13.04
C VAL A 639 4.70 -5.81 -14.37
N ALA A 640 3.46 -6.18 -14.69
CA ALA A 640 2.77 -5.78 -15.90
C ALA A 640 1.33 -5.42 -15.60
N ILE A 641 0.72 -4.67 -16.51
CA ILE A 641 -0.67 -4.31 -16.46
C ILE A 641 -1.24 -4.23 -17.88
N ASP A 642 -2.49 -4.65 -18.05
CA ASP A 642 -3.30 -4.31 -19.22
C ASP A 642 -4.68 -3.82 -18.78
N TYR A 643 -5.21 -2.84 -19.50
CA TYR A 643 -6.55 -2.29 -19.29
C TYR A 643 -7.03 -1.59 -20.57
N PRO A 644 -8.34 -1.55 -20.83
CA PRO A 644 -8.87 -0.80 -21.96
C PRO A 644 -8.71 0.72 -21.72
N PRO A 645 -8.47 1.52 -22.77
CA PRO A 645 -8.61 2.97 -22.67
C PRO A 645 -10.04 3.34 -22.26
N PHE A 646 -10.17 4.33 -21.38
CA PHE A 646 -11.45 4.67 -20.74
C PHE A 646 -11.80 6.17 -20.79
N VAL A 647 -11.01 6.98 -21.50
CA VAL A 647 -11.32 8.40 -21.73
C VAL A 647 -12.54 8.53 -22.66
N THR A 648 -13.49 9.36 -22.28
CA THR A 648 -14.74 9.56 -23.03
C THR A 648 -14.62 10.65 -24.08
N GLU A 649 -15.59 10.70 -25.00
CA GLU A 649 -15.67 11.77 -26.01
C GLU A 649 -15.74 13.17 -25.37
N LEU A 650 -16.44 13.31 -24.24
CA LEU A 650 -16.46 14.55 -23.46
C LEU A 650 -15.07 14.91 -22.96
N GLY A 651 -14.35 13.95 -22.36
CA GLY A 651 -13.00 14.18 -21.85
C GLY A 651 -12.02 14.58 -22.95
N LEU A 652 -12.15 13.99 -24.15
CA LEU A 652 -11.33 14.35 -25.32
C LEU A 652 -11.65 15.78 -25.80
N LEU A 653 -12.92 16.09 -26.06
CA LEU A 653 -13.35 17.40 -26.55
C LEU A 653 -13.00 18.53 -25.54
N PHE A 654 -13.20 18.28 -24.25
CA PHE A 654 -12.87 19.25 -23.21
C PHE A 654 -11.36 19.55 -23.16
N GLN A 655 -10.51 18.52 -23.22
CA GLN A 655 -9.05 18.70 -23.29
C GLN A 655 -8.64 19.52 -24.51
N GLU A 656 -9.19 19.21 -25.70
CA GLU A 656 -8.88 19.93 -26.94
C GLU A 656 -9.23 21.41 -26.84
N LEU A 657 -10.44 21.74 -26.39
CA LEU A 657 -10.91 23.12 -26.25
C LEU A 657 -10.09 23.89 -25.20
N LEU A 658 -9.82 23.25 -24.06
CA LEU A 658 -9.02 23.86 -23.00
C LEU A 658 -7.60 24.17 -23.49
N LEU A 659 -6.97 23.23 -24.18
CA LEU A 659 -5.62 23.39 -24.72
C LEU A 659 -5.53 24.48 -25.78
N GLN A 660 -6.54 24.61 -26.65
CA GLN A 660 -6.60 25.70 -27.64
C GLN A 660 -6.59 27.08 -26.96
N HIS A 661 -7.38 27.25 -25.89
CA HIS A 661 -7.40 28.53 -25.18
C HIS A 661 -6.13 28.76 -24.35
N VAL A 662 -5.58 27.72 -23.73
CA VAL A 662 -4.31 27.80 -22.98
C VAL A 662 -3.14 28.14 -23.91
N ASP A 663 -3.10 27.61 -25.12
CA ASP A 663 -2.10 27.97 -26.13
C ASP A 663 -2.18 29.47 -26.49
N ALA A 664 -3.39 29.98 -26.76
CA ALA A 664 -3.59 31.40 -27.05
C ALA A 664 -3.10 32.31 -25.90
N TYR A 665 -3.41 31.97 -24.66
CA TYR A 665 -2.95 32.75 -23.50
C TYR A 665 -1.44 32.61 -23.24
N ALA A 666 -0.89 31.42 -23.44
CA ALA A 666 0.56 31.20 -23.36
C ALA A 666 1.31 32.06 -24.39
N GLN A 667 0.77 32.19 -25.61
CA GLN A 667 1.33 33.08 -26.63
C GLN A 667 1.29 34.55 -26.19
N GLU A 668 0.20 35.02 -25.57
CA GLU A 668 0.12 36.37 -25.00
C GLU A 668 1.19 36.64 -23.93
N LEU A 669 1.51 35.62 -23.13
CA LEU A 669 2.53 35.68 -22.07
C LEU A 669 3.96 35.42 -22.56
N ASN A 670 4.16 35.10 -23.85
CA ASN A 670 5.43 34.57 -24.39
C ASN A 670 5.94 33.33 -23.63
N ASP A 671 5.02 32.45 -23.23
CA ASP A 671 5.33 31.23 -22.51
C ASP A 671 5.57 30.05 -23.46
N THR A 672 6.82 29.86 -23.88
CA THR A 672 7.18 28.79 -24.82
C THR A 672 7.20 27.39 -24.19
N HIS A 673 7.05 27.28 -22.87
CA HIS A 673 7.22 26.02 -22.13
C HIS A 673 5.98 25.59 -21.34
N TYR A 674 4.83 26.25 -21.55
CA TYR A 674 3.59 25.93 -20.82
C TYR A 674 3.20 24.46 -20.95
N ARG A 675 3.39 23.83 -22.12
CA ARG A 675 3.06 22.40 -22.33
C ARG A 675 3.90 21.46 -21.49
N VAL A 676 5.20 21.74 -21.37
CA VAL A 676 6.12 20.96 -20.50
C VAL A 676 5.58 20.96 -19.07
N ARG A 677 5.19 22.13 -18.57
CA ARG A 677 4.69 22.30 -17.20
C ARG A 677 3.28 21.73 -17.02
N LEU A 678 2.42 21.80 -18.04
CA LEU A 678 1.09 21.19 -18.03
C LEU A 678 1.17 19.66 -17.91
N TRP A 679 1.99 19.00 -18.72
CA TRP A 679 2.17 17.53 -18.67
C TRP A 679 2.68 17.08 -17.30
N LEU A 680 3.68 17.78 -16.77
CA LEU A 680 4.21 17.51 -15.44
C LEU A 680 3.14 17.73 -14.35
N ALA A 681 2.40 18.82 -14.42
CA ALA A 681 1.35 19.14 -13.46
C ALA A 681 0.25 18.07 -13.41
N ILE A 682 -0.20 17.57 -14.58
CA ILE A 682 -1.20 16.49 -14.64
C ILE A 682 -0.64 15.21 -14.01
N ALA A 683 0.60 14.83 -14.35
CA ALA A 683 1.25 13.66 -13.75
C ALA A 683 1.35 13.78 -12.22
N LEU A 684 1.67 14.97 -11.69
CA LEU A 684 1.72 15.21 -10.24
C LEU A 684 0.36 15.04 -9.56
N TYR A 685 -0.72 15.53 -10.18
CA TYR A 685 -2.06 15.33 -9.63
C TYR A 685 -2.48 13.86 -9.64
N LEU A 686 -2.14 13.12 -10.70
CA LEU A 686 -2.39 11.68 -10.77
C LEU A 686 -1.61 10.91 -9.70
N LEU A 687 -0.31 11.17 -9.51
CA LEU A 687 0.46 10.52 -8.45
C LEU A 687 -0.13 10.77 -7.06
N ARG A 688 -0.65 11.97 -6.82
CA ARG A 688 -1.35 12.30 -5.57
C ARG A 688 -2.68 11.55 -5.42
N LEU A 689 -3.33 11.16 -6.51
CA LEU A 689 -4.55 10.36 -6.48
C LEU A 689 -4.27 8.89 -6.18
N VAL A 690 -3.11 8.36 -6.60
CA VAL A 690 -2.67 6.99 -6.23
C VAL A 690 -2.71 6.81 -4.70
N GLU A 691 -2.25 7.81 -3.94
CA GLU A 691 -2.24 7.80 -2.47
C GLU A 691 -3.63 7.72 -1.81
N LYS A 692 -4.67 8.10 -2.56
CA LYS A 692 -6.04 8.25 -2.07
C LYS A 692 -6.96 7.14 -2.57
N GLU A 693 -6.55 6.39 -3.58
CA GLU A 693 -7.31 5.26 -4.08
C GLU A 693 -7.13 4.04 -3.17
N SER A 694 -8.25 3.47 -2.75
CA SER A 694 -8.30 2.27 -1.91
C SER A 694 -8.29 0.99 -2.74
N ASP A 695 -8.79 1.03 -3.99
CA ASP A 695 -8.79 -0.11 -4.90
C ASP A 695 -7.42 -0.23 -5.60
N ALA A 696 -6.65 -1.26 -5.24
CA ALA A 696 -5.27 -1.44 -5.70
C ALA A 696 -5.13 -1.45 -7.24
N PRO A 697 -5.93 -2.22 -8.01
CA PRO A 697 -6.01 -2.11 -9.46
C PRO A 697 -6.20 -0.69 -10.00
N HIS A 698 -7.17 0.09 -9.48
CA HIS A 698 -7.37 1.47 -9.95
C HIS A 698 -6.20 2.37 -9.56
N ALA A 699 -5.63 2.20 -8.37
CA ALA A 699 -4.43 2.93 -7.95
C ALA A 699 -3.25 2.70 -8.92
N ILE A 700 -3.07 1.45 -9.38
CA ILE A 700 -2.03 1.10 -10.37
C ILE A 700 -2.35 1.75 -11.72
N VAL A 701 -3.59 1.76 -12.18
CA VAL A 701 -3.97 2.46 -13.44
C VAL A 701 -3.66 3.95 -13.37
N VAL A 702 -4.01 4.62 -12.27
CA VAL A 702 -3.69 6.05 -12.06
C VAL A 702 -2.17 6.27 -12.10
N TYR A 703 -1.40 5.40 -11.45
CA TYR A 703 0.06 5.45 -11.48
C TYR A 703 0.62 5.30 -12.90
N VAL A 704 0.07 4.35 -13.68
CA VAL A 704 0.49 4.10 -15.06
C VAL A 704 0.20 5.29 -15.96
N GLU A 705 -0.98 5.92 -15.85
CA GLU A 705 -1.30 7.14 -16.60
C GLU A 705 -0.37 8.31 -16.23
N ALA A 706 0.01 8.44 -14.97
CA ALA A 706 1.02 9.43 -14.56
C ALA A 706 2.38 9.16 -15.22
N VAL A 707 2.83 7.91 -15.23
CA VAL A 707 4.12 7.51 -15.81
C VAL A 707 4.12 7.65 -17.34
N LYS A 708 3.00 7.40 -18.03
CA LYS A 708 2.84 7.66 -19.47
C LYS A 708 3.10 9.13 -19.81
N LEU A 709 2.58 10.05 -19.00
CA LEU A 709 2.80 11.48 -19.18
C LEU A 709 4.27 11.86 -18.95
N LEU A 710 4.90 11.32 -17.92
CA LEU A 710 6.32 11.55 -17.61
C LEU A 710 7.24 11.00 -18.72
N ASP A 711 6.92 9.84 -19.26
CA ASP A 711 7.65 9.20 -20.36
C ASP A 711 7.62 10.07 -21.63
N ALA A 712 6.42 10.48 -22.06
CA ALA A 712 6.25 11.38 -23.19
C ALA A 712 6.96 12.72 -22.98
N LEU A 713 6.90 13.26 -21.75
CA LEU A 713 7.57 14.50 -21.38
C LEU A 713 9.09 14.39 -21.48
N VAL A 714 9.67 13.32 -20.95
CA VAL A 714 11.10 13.08 -21.01
C VAL A 714 11.57 12.82 -22.44
N GLU A 715 10.81 12.09 -23.26
CA GLU A 715 11.13 11.94 -24.69
C GLU A 715 11.16 13.29 -25.43
N TYR A 716 10.24 14.20 -25.10
CA TYR A 716 10.26 15.56 -25.64
C TYR A 716 11.50 16.34 -25.21
N LEU A 717 11.82 16.32 -23.91
CA LEU A 717 12.93 17.09 -23.37
C LEU A 717 14.30 16.57 -23.82
N ASP A 718 14.48 15.24 -23.87
CA ASP A 718 15.77 14.63 -24.21
C ASP A 718 16.02 14.57 -25.73
N ARG A 719 14.95 14.49 -26.54
CA ARG A 719 15.05 14.13 -27.98
C ARG A 719 14.30 15.05 -28.92
N GLY A 720 13.55 16.01 -28.40
CA GLY A 720 12.70 16.88 -29.20
C GLY A 720 11.50 16.16 -29.85
N LYS A 721 11.14 14.95 -29.40
CA LYS A 721 9.95 14.25 -29.91
C LYS A 721 8.71 15.02 -29.46
N ALA A 722 7.86 15.45 -30.41
CA ALA A 722 6.69 16.25 -30.09
C ALA A 722 5.78 15.57 -29.04
N LEU A 723 5.32 16.35 -28.05
CA LEU A 723 4.32 15.90 -27.09
C LEU A 723 3.02 15.54 -27.81
N PRO A 724 2.30 14.49 -27.36
CA PRO A 724 0.97 14.16 -27.87
C PRO A 724 0.05 15.39 -27.87
N PRO A 725 -0.87 15.54 -28.84
CA PRO A 725 -1.72 16.73 -28.92
C PRO A 725 -2.61 16.90 -27.68
N ILE A 726 -3.02 15.81 -27.04
CA ILE A 726 -3.78 15.77 -25.79
C ILE A 726 -3.02 14.92 -24.75
N PRO A 727 -3.07 15.27 -23.45
CA PRO A 727 -2.38 14.51 -22.40
C PRO A 727 -2.93 13.09 -22.21
N ILE A 728 -4.27 12.95 -22.13
CA ILE A 728 -4.92 11.65 -21.89
C ILE A 728 -5.52 11.14 -23.20
N GLU A 729 -4.81 10.21 -23.83
CA GLU A 729 -5.12 9.70 -25.17
C GLU A 729 -6.23 8.64 -25.17
N LYS A 730 -6.93 8.53 -26.31
CA LYS A 730 -7.99 7.53 -26.55
C LYS A 730 -7.44 6.11 -26.72
N GLU A 731 -6.19 5.97 -27.13
CA GLU A 731 -5.54 4.68 -27.35
C GLU A 731 -4.29 4.59 -26.48
N HIS A 732 -3.93 3.36 -26.07
CA HIS A 732 -2.64 3.14 -25.44
C HIS A 732 -1.51 3.31 -26.45
N PRO A 733 -0.34 3.81 -26.03
CA PRO A 733 0.81 3.92 -26.90
C PRO A 733 1.16 2.55 -27.48
N LYS A 734 1.13 2.45 -28.81
CA LYS A 734 1.58 1.24 -29.51
C LYS A 734 3.09 1.08 -29.30
N PRO A 735 3.61 -0.15 -29.14
CA PRO A 735 5.05 -0.37 -29.16
C PRO A 735 5.62 0.28 -30.41
N ALA A 736 6.76 0.97 -30.27
CA ALA A 736 7.43 1.56 -31.40
C ALA A 736 7.77 0.43 -32.37
N ASP A 737 7.16 0.47 -33.56
CA ASP A 737 7.40 -0.54 -34.58
C ASP A 737 8.90 -0.49 -34.92
N VAL A 738 9.63 -1.60 -34.77
CA VAL A 738 11.08 -1.63 -35.05
C VAL A 738 11.34 -1.15 -36.47
N ALA A 739 10.42 -1.43 -37.40
CA ALA A 739 10.42 -0.89 -38.76
C ALA A 739 10.39 0.65 -38.86
N GLN A 740 9.78 1.35 -37.89
CA GLN A 740 9.75 2.82 -37.83
C GLN A 740 11.00 3.41 -37.16
N ILE A 741 11.60 2.71 -36.19
CA ILE A 741 12.88 3.12 -35.56
C ILE A 741 14.04 3.00 -36.57
N VAL A 742 13.96 2.05 -37.50
CA VAL A 742 15.03 1.64 -38.42
C VAL A 742 15.18 2.51 -39.67
N GLN A 743 14.28 3.48 -39.92
CA GLN A 743 14.34 4.30 -41.15
C GLN A 743 15.50 5.34 -41.18
N ALA A 744 16.45 5.29 -40.25
CA ALA A 744 17.51 6.29 -40.08
C ALA A 744 18.92 5.87 -40.58
N GLY A 745 19.01 5.09 -41.67
CA GLY A 745 20.24 4.94 -42.47
C GLY A 745 20.87 3.54 -42.50
N PRO A 746 22.00 3.35 -43.21
CA PRO A 746 22.56 2.01 -43.48
C PRO A 746 23.06 1.25 -42.24
N ALA A 747 23.36 1.93 -41.12
CA ALA A 747 23.63 1.27 -39.83
C ALA A 747 22.40 0.52 -39.30
N ASP A 748 21.22 1.09 -39.54
CA ASP A 748 19.98 0.61 -38.96
C ASP A 748 19.39 -0.52 -39.79
N ALA A 749 19.75 -0.60 -41.08
CA ALA A 749 19.43 -1.73 -41.95
C ALA A 749 20.10 -3.04 -41.48
N GLU A 750 21.39 -3.00 -41.12
CA GLU A 750 22.09 -4.16 -40.55
C GLU A 750 21.51 -4.54 -39.18
N LEU A 751 21.20 -3.55 -38.34
CA LEU A 751 20.56 -3.78 -37.03
C LEU A 751 19.18 -4.44 -37.18
N ALA A 752 18.38 -4.02 -38.16
CA ALA A 752 17.09 -4.62 -38.47
C ALA A 752 17.20 -6.01 -39.05
N GLU A 753 18.18 -6.26 -39.93
CA GLU A 753 18.44 -7.58 -40.47
C GLU A 753 18.82 -8.56 -39.34
N PHE A 754 19.66 -8.12 -38.40
CA PHE A 754 19.99 -8.86 -37.18
C PHE A 754 18.79 -9.07 -36.26
N HIS A 755 17.94 -8.06 -36.11
CA HIS A 755 16.75 -8.20 -35.29
C HIS A 755 15.77 -9.21 -35.89
N GLN A 756 15.50 -9.11 -37.18
CA GLN A 756 14.64 -10.04 -37.90
C GLN A 756 15.18 -11.47 -37.83
N LEU A 757 16.50 -11.63 -37.88
CA LEU A 757 17.17 -12.90 -37.69
C LEU A 757 16.80 -13.55 -36.34
N VAL A 758 16.95 -12.81 -35.24
CA VAL A 758 16.63 -13.30 -33.89
C VAL A 758 15.13 -13.61 -33.75
N MET A 759 14.27 -12.76 -34.31
CA MET A 759 12.82 -12.99 -34.30
C MET A 759 12.43 -14.22 -35.14
N ASN A 760 13.12 -14.49 -36.25
CA ASN A 760 12.89 -15.71 -37.02
C ASN A 760 13.29 -16.98 -36.23
N LEU A 761 14.30 -16.90 -35.35
CA LEU A 761 14.67 -18.01 -34.47
C LEU A 761 13.61 -18.33 -33.43
N GLN A 762 12.78 -17.35 -33.03
CA GLN A 762 11.66 -17.58 -32.12
C GLN A 762 10.67 -18.62 -32.68
N THR A 763 10.47 -18.68 -34.00
CA THR A 763 9.55 -19.65 -34.62
C THR A 763 9.93 -21.11 -34.37
N GLN A 764 11.15 -21.37 -33.91
CA GLN A 764 11.69 -22.70 -33.62
C GLN A 764 11.75 -23.02 -32.11
N SER A 765 11.34 -22.08 -31.25
CA SER A 765 11.38 -22.19 -29.78
C SER A 765 9.98 -22.38 -29.20
N ALA A 766 9.85 -23.20 -28.15
CA ALA A 766 8.61 -23.35 -27.39
C ALA A 766 8.31 -22.10 -26.53
N GLU A 767 9.35 -21.36 -26.13
CA GLU A 767 9.21 -20.11 -25.39
C GLU A 767 9.46 -18.89 -26.29
N PRO A 768 8.64 -17.83 -26.17
CA PRO A 768 8.79 -16.63 -26.99
C PRO A 768 10.05 -15.85 -26.59
N ILE A 769 10.84 -15.45 -27.60
CA ILE A 769 11.93 -14.50 -27.42
C ILE A 769 11.30 -13.10 -27.29
N ARG A 770 11.55 -12.44 -26.17
CA ARG A 770 11.16 -11.03 -25.96
C ARG A 770 12.34 -10.13 -26.27
N TYR A 771 12.09 -8.88 -26.63
CA TYR A 771 13.15 -7.91 -26.82
C TYR A 771 12.79 -6.53 -26.25
N ASP A 772 13.83 -5.77 -25.90
CA ASP A 772 13.78 -4.37 -25.46
C ASP A 772 14.74 -3.57 -26.34
N VAL A 773 14.19 -2.63 -27.11
CA VAL A 773 15.02 -1.67 -27.84
C VAL A 773 15.40 -0.58 -26.85
N ARG A 774 16.69 -0.49 -26.51
CA ARG A 774 17.17 0.58 -25.64
C ARG A 774 16.74 1.90 -26.23
N SER A 775 16.47 2.83 -25.33
CA SER A 775 15.88 4.10 -25.69
C SER A 775 16.63 4.80 -26.83
N ASP A 776 17.96 4.67 -26.99
CA ASP A 776 18.71 5.25 -28.11
C ASP A 776 18.43 4.64 -29.50
N GLY A 777 17.57 3.62 -29.60
CA GLY A 777 17.22 2.93 -30.83
C GLY A 777 18.35 2.07 -31.41
N ARG A 778 19.53 2.08 -30.78
CA ARG A 778 20.78 1.52 -31.32
C ARG A 778 21.24 0.28 -30.59
N SER A 779 20.54 -0.16 -29.56
CA SER A 779 20.82 -1.45 -28.95
C SER A 779 19.53 -2.21 -28.68
N ILE A 780 19.53 -3.51 -28.94
CA ILE A 780 18.39 -4.39 -28.71
C ILE A 780 18.81 -5.46 -27.71
N ARG A 781 18.08 -5.61 -26.62
CA ARG A 781 18.28 -6.63 -25.61
C ARG A 781 17.27 -7.73 -25.83
N TYR A 782 17.69 -8.98 -25.82
CA TYR A 782 16.82 -10.14 -26.01
C TYR A 782 16.76 -10.96 -24.73
N PHE A 783 15.57 -11.42 -24.41
CA PHE A 783 15.25 -12.16 -23.18
C PHE A 783 14.60 -13.48 -23.57
N PHE A 784 14.95 -14.54 -22.84
CA PHE A 784 14.36 -15.85 -23.00
C PHE A 784 13.21 -15.98 -22.00
N GLY A 785 12.03 -16.47 -22.45
CA GLY A 785 10.89 -16.72 -21.57
C GLY A 785 10.57 -15.55 -20.63
N ARG A 786 10.65 -15.77 -19.32
CA ARG A 786 10.36 -14.79 -18.25
C ARG A 786 11.60 -14.21 -17.56
N GLU A 787 12.79 -14.44 -18.12
CA GLU A 787 14.03 -13.98 -17.48
C GLU A 787 14.11 -12.45 -17.38
N ARG A 788 14.70 -11.97 -16.27
CA ARG A 788 14.97 -10.55 -16.01
C ARG A 788 16.26 -10.07 -16.66
N GLU A 789 17.20 -10.97 -16.89
CA GLU A 789 18.48 -10.67 -17.51
C GLU A 789 18.42 -10.99 -19.01
N PRO A 790 18.97 -10.11 -19.88
CA PRO A 790 18.99 -10.40 -21.30
C PRO A 790 20.05 -11.47 -21.60
N PHE A 791 19.67 -12.49 -22.36
CA PHE A 791 20.62 -13.50 -22.82
C PHE A 791 21.50 -12.98 -23.96
N ALA A 792 21.00 -11.98 -24.71
CA ALA A 792 21.74 -11.33 -25.78
C ALA A 792 21.53 -9.82 -25.78
N ILE A 793 22.56 -9.06 -26.17
CA ILE A 793 22.45 -7.63 -26.47
C ILE A 793 23.10 -7.39 -27.83
N LEU A 794 22.31 -6.95 -28.79
CA LEU A 794 22.77 -6.41 -30.05
C LEU A 794 23.12 -4.94 -29.84
N ASP A 795 24.39 -4.59 -30.02
CA ASP A 795 24.93 -3.24 -29.87
C ASP A 795 25.25 -2.65 -31.26
N GLY A 796 24.31 -1.88 -31.79
CA GLY A 796 24.42 -1.10 -33.03
C GLY A 796 25.17 0.23 -32.88
N LYS A 797 25.78 0.53 -31.73
CA LYS A 797 26.63 1.72 -31.58
C LYS A 797 27.96 1.60 -32.33
N ARG A 798 28.32 0.38 -32.75
CA ARG A 798 29.55 0.06 -33.47
C ARG A 798 29.20 -0.50 -34.85
N ARG A 799 30.10 -0.31 -35.81
CA ARG A 799 30.01 -0.92 -37.13
C ARG A 799 31.16 -1.93 -37.31
N PRO A 800 30.86 -3.19 -37.67
CA PRO A 800 29.53 -3.82 -37.67
C PRO A 800 28.93 -3.95 -36.24
N PRO A 801 27.59 -4.14 -36.09
CA PRO A 801 26.96 -4.33 -34.78
C PRO A 801 27.59 -5.47 -34.00
N GLY A 802 27.89 -5.25 -32.72
CA GLY A 802 28.39 -6.30 -31.83
C GLY A 802 27.22 -7.07 -31.20
N VAL A 803 27.43 -8.35 -30.88
CA VAL A 803 26.44 -9.14 -30.12
C VAL A 803 27.07 -9.63 -28.82
N LEU A 804 26.58 -9.16 -27.69
CA LEU A 804 26.94 -9.67 -26.35
C LEU A 804 26.05 -10.88 -26.04
N LEU A 805 26.61 -11.96 -25.51
CA LEU A 805 25.90 -13.20 -25.22
C LEU A 805 26.25 -13.72 -23.81
N THR A 806 25.25 -14.24 -23.10
CA THR A 806 25.42 -14.94 -21.81
C THR A 806 26.06 -16.32 -21.98
N CYS A 807 26.11 -16.82 -23.21
CA CYS A 807 26.68 -18.10 -23.58
C CYS A 807 28.24 -18.11 -23.54
N PRO A 808 28.89 -19.14 -22.95
CA PRO A 808 30.35 -19.28 -22.95
C PRO A 808 30.95 -19.48 -24.35
N VAL A 809 32.19 -19.01 -24.56
CA VAL A 809 32.89 -19.15 -25.85
C VAL A 809 33.06 -20.62 -26.28
N THR A 810 33.16 -21.55 -25.33
CA THR A 810 33.27 -23.00 -25.57
C THR A 810 32.04 -23.58 -26.28
N VAL A 811 30.88 -22.96 -26.14
CA VAL A 811 29.66 -23.40 -26.86
C VAL A 811 29.67 -22.93 -28.33
N LEU A 812 30.40 -21.85 -28.59
CA LEU A 812 30.45 -21.16 -29.88
C LEU A 812 31.62 -21.65 -30.76
N GLU A 813 32.23 -22.79 -30.41
CA GLU A 813 33.51 -23.40 -30.86
C GLU A 813 33.80 -23.46 -32.39
N ALA A 814 32.88 -23.07 -33.26
CA ALA A 814 33.09 -23.10 -34.72
C ALA A 814 33.64 -21.79 -35.34
N ALA A 815 33.90 -20.73 -34.57
CA ALA A 815 34.30 -19.43 -35.15
C ALA A 815 35.51 -18.77 -34.43
N PRO A 816 36.69 -19.42 -34.41
CA PRO A 816 37.90 -18.81 -33.87
C PRO A 816 38.22 -17.50 -34.61
N GLY A 817 38.18 -16.38 -33.88
CA GLY A 817 38.43 -15.02 -34.40
C GLY A 817 37.25 -14.05 -34.32
N TYR A 818 36.01 -14.56 -34.21
CA TYR A 818 34.80 -13.72 -34.15
C TYR A 818 34.25 -13.56 -32.74
N VAL A 819 34.54 -14.51 -31.87
CA VAL A 819 34.01 -14.58 -30.50
C VAL A 819 35.14 -14.31 -29.52
N GLN A 820 34.95 -13.33 -28.63
CA GLN A 820 35.88 -13.02 -27.56
C GLN A 820 35.23 -13.32 -26.20
N SER A 821 35.99 -13.90 -25.28
CA SER A 821 35.54 -14.06 -23.90
C SER A 821 35.54 -12.71 -23.19
N ILE A 822 34.47 -12.44 -22.46
CA ILE A 822 34.36 -11.27 -21.59
C ILE A 822 34.85 -11.69 -20.20
N ARG A 823 35.95 -11.09 -19.71
CA ARG A 823 36.58 -11.44 -18.42
C ARG A 823 36.03 -10.64 -17.22
N THR A 824 34.95 -9.87 -17.39
CA THR A 824 34.39 -9.02 -16.33
C THR A 824 33.29 -9.74 -15.53
N ALA A 825 33.16 -9.42 -14.24
CA ALA A 825 32.06 -9.88 -13.41
C ALA A 825 30.71 -9.37 -13.95
N GLY A 826 29.92 -10.27 -14.54
CA GLY A 826 28.60 -9.98 -15.11
C GLY A 826 28.04 -11.22 -15.82
N ALA A 827 26.75 -11.18 -16.17
CA ALA A 827 26.03 -12.31 -16.79
C ALA A 827 26.46 -12.63 -18.23
N PHE A 828 27.24 -11.77 -18.90
CA PHE A 828 27.68 -11.96 -20.28
C PHE A 828 29.07 -12.62 -20.34
N HIS A 829 29.17 -13.76 -21.02
CA HIS A 829 30.39 -14.57 -21.07
C HIS A 829 31.16 -14.37 -22.38
N SER A 830 30.48 -13.96 -23.45
CA SER A 830 31.09 -13.80 -24.77
C SER A 830 30.55 -12.59 -25.53
N VAL A 831 31.37 -12.08 -26.46
CA VAL A 831 30.98 -11.06 -27.43
C VAL A 831 31.36 -11.53 -28.83
N ILE A 832 30.40 -11.46 -29.74
CA ILE A 832 30.63 -11.59 -31.18
C ILE A 832 31.01 -10.20 -31.71
N ARG A 833 32.24 -10.07 -32.19
CA ARG A 833 32.74 -8.87 -32.87
C ARG A 833 33.02 -9.23 -34.33
N PRO A 834 32.09 -8.96 -35.24
CA PRO A 834 32.34 -9.23 -36.64
C PRO A 834 33.45 -8.31 -37.17
N PRO A 835 34.42 -8.80 -37.96
CA PRO A 835 35.31 -7.96 -38.74
C PRO A 835 34.53 -7.25 -39.86
N ASP A 836 35.11 -6.20 -40.43
CA ASP A 836 34.47 -5.36 -41.48
C ASP A 836 34.02 -6.14 -42.74
N ASN A 837 34.53 -7.37 -42.94
CA ASN A 837 34.26 -8.21 -44.11
C ASN A 837 33.46 -9.49 -43.79
N TYR A 838 32.68 -9.52 -42.72
CA TYR A 838 32.00 -10.75 -42.28
C TYR A 838 30.67 -11.03 -43.04
N SER A 839 30.24 -12.30 -43.07
CA SER A 839 28.92 -12.69 -43.60
C SER A 839 27.87 -12.80 -42.50
N LEU A 840 26.70 -12.16 -42.66
CA LEU A 840 25.53 -12.25 -41.76
C LEU A 840 25.18 -13.69 -41.36
N GLU A 841 25.36 -14.63 -42.28
CA GLU A 841 25.15 -16.06 -42.06
C GLU A 841 26.04 -16.64 -40.95
N THR A 842 27.26 -16.12 -40.75
CA THR A 842 28.15 -16.58 -39.67
C THR A 842 27.61 -16.16 -38.30
N VAL A 843 27.14 -14.92 -38.15
CA VAL A 843 26.58 -14.46 -36.87
C VAL A 843 25.21 -15.09 -36.61
N ARG A 844 24.43 -15.36 -37.67
CA ARG A 844 23.25 -16.21 -37.59
C ARG A 844 23.54 -17.56 -36.95
N GLN A 845 24.52 -18.29 -37.49
CA GLN A 845 24.87 -19.61 -36.97
C GLN A 845 25.35 -19.56 -35.51
N LEU A 846 26.04 -18.50 -35.11
CA LEU A 846 26.47 -18.28 -33.73
C LEU A 846 25.29 -17.96 -32.80
N LEU A 847 24.35 -17.10 -33.24
CA LEU A 847 23.12 -16.79 -32.52
C LEU A 847 22.23 -18.03 -32.39
N GLU A 848 22.07 -18.81 -33.45
CA GLU A 848 21.33 -20.09 -33.43
C GLU A 848 21.93 -21.06 -32.40
N LYS A 849 23.26 -21.19 -32.36
CA LYS A 849 23.94 -22.03 -31.37
C LYS A 849 23.75 -21.51 -29.94
N ALA A 850 23.86 -20.20 -29.74
CA ALA A 850 23.64 -19.59 -28.43
C ALA A 850 22.21 -19.81 -27.93
N VAL A 851 21.22 -19.57 -28.79
CA VAL A 851 19.80 -19.78 -28.46
C VAL A 851 19.51 -21.26 -28.18
N ARG A 852 20.03 -22.19 -29.02
CA ARG A 852 19.88 -23.63 -28.77
C ARG A 852 20.55 -24.09 -27.48
N HIS A 853 21.67 -23.49 -27.09
CA HIS A 853 22.33 -23.83 -25.84
C HIS A 853 21.56 -23.31 -24.63
N LEU A 854 20.95 -22.13 -24.72
CA LEU A 854 20.12 -21.58 -23.64
C LEU A 854 18.78 -22.33 -23.49
N LEU A 855 18.32 -22.96 -24.57
CA LEU A 855 17.13 -23.80 -24.61
C LEU A 855 17.31 -25.21 -24.02
N ASN A 856 18.55 -25.69 -23.93
CA ASN A 856 18.90 -27.04 -23.44
C ASN A 856 19.54 -26.95 -22.06
#